data_AF-A0A2N2K884-F1
#
_entry.id   AF-A0A2N2K884-F1
#
_cell.length_a   1.000
_cell.length_b   1.000
_cell.length_c   1.000
_cell.angle_alpha   90.00
_cell.angle_beta   90.00
_cell.angle_gamma   90.00
#
_symmetry.space_group_name_H-M   'P 1'
#
loop_
_entity.id
_entity.type
_entity.pdbx_description
1 polymer ?
#
loop_
_entity_poly.entity_id
_entity_poly.type
_entity_poly.pdbx_seq_one_letter_code
_entity_poly.pdbx_strand_id
1 'polypeptide(L)'
;MSFARAVTLTGPVAINTGAGAGNILFSGTVDGGQNLTLAAGTGNVTFDGAVGDTTRLGDLTINGATGGVTSNSTIDATSVTIANGGGVVIRGRITSPGGFSSAGTTFDNTGGPITTTNNAITINHAGAVTIGGALASNGGAVDIDATGAGATIGLNSGITSGAGDVTLDSAGRTTVAAAGDIVTTTGDVTFGGTRAGALTTSGDVTTAGGDVTFNRATVLGANVVVDTGAGAGNISYQSTLDGTVPDTQTLDLTAGTGNILFNGAVGSTVRLGALRIHSAGGITSNSTMAASSISITDGGAVDLNGAVTSPGGFSSAGTTFDNTGGPITTTGTGITINHTGNVIIGGALRSDGGAVDIDATGAGATIALNSGINSGAGNVTLDSVGTTTIAAAGDIVTSAGDVTFGGTLAGGLITAGDITTTSGNVTFNRATVLSGDVVVNTGTSSGNILFQNTLDGTVDYAQNLTLTAGSRSILFNGAVGSNAALGTLTINSAAGGVTSNSTLAANSISIIDGGAVDLNGAVTAPGGFSSAGTTFDNTGAPITTNGSAITIDHSGAVTIGGALISNGGAIDIDGASIGIAGGINAGTGRVSLYSVQNIEGPGTISGQSVDVNAYMIGMSVRPTFDVEGSQFMMTLRGTDGMGMSGFYNWTTGRALPPEGNISAPGAVTVGSYTYGIAEIEAATAAAATASSQLTLLENAVQAATQAEFFQGPPTLIGIGLEEEDELTTFLWGLPTLADEPGILLEEDRPQRINLVYLVQ
;
A
#
# COMPACT_ATOMS: atom_id res chain seq x y z
N MET A 1 -57.31 25.84 50.09
CA MET A 1 -58.38 24.84 50.02
C MET A 1 -57.75 23.46 50.20
N SER A 2 -58.32 22.62 51.07
CA SER A 2 -57.80 21.27 51.32
C SER A 2 -58.94 20.25 51.39
N PHE A 3 -58.76 19.10 50.75
CA PHE A 3 -59.69 17.96 50.73
C PHE A 3 -59.02 16.76 51.41
N ALA A 4 -59.37 16.52 52.67
CA ALA A 4 -58.73 15.51 53.50
C ALA A 4 -59.23 14.06 53.25
N ARG A 5 -60.38 13.90 52.60
CA ARG A 5 -61.01 12.61 52.30
C ARG A 5 -61.08 12.39 50.79
N ALA A 6 -61.39 11.16 50.38
CA ALA A 6 -61.66 10.84 48.98
C ALA A 6 -62.74 11.76 48.38
N VAL A 7 -62.51 12.21 47.15
CA VAL A 7 -63.37 13.10 46.37
C VAL A 7 -63.83 12.33 45.13
N THR A 8 -65.15 12.37 44.86
CA THR A 8 -65.71 11.84 43.61
C THR A 8 -66.38 12.98 42.85
N LEU A 9 -65.93 13.22 41.61
CA LEU A 9 -66.49 14.23 40.72
C LEU A 9 -67.75 13.67 40.03
N THR A 10 -68.89 14.27 40.32
CA THR A 10 -70.17 13.91 39.68
C THR A 10 -70.49 14.76 38.45
N GLY A 11 -69.76 15.87 38.26
CA GLY A 11 -69.76 16.73 37.08
C GLY A 11 -68.40 17.41 36.90
N PRO A 12 -68.17 18.16 35.81
CA PRO A 12 -66.97 18.96 35.63
C PRO A 12 -66.79 19.95 36.77
N VAL A 13 -65.56 20.09 37.29
CA VAL A 13 -65.25 20.95 38.44
C VAL A 13 -64.13 21.94 38.08
N ALA A 14 -64.31 23.20 38.50
CA ALA A 14 -63.28 24.22 38.47
C ALA A 14 -63.05 24.78 39.88
N ILE A 15 -61.80 24.77 40.35
CA ILE A 15 -61.39 25.34 41.64
C ILE A 15 -60.40 26.47 41.37
N ASN A 16 -60.72 27.67 41.85
CA ASN A 16 -59.87 28.85 41.73
C ASN A 16 -59.77 29.56 43.08
N THR A 17 -58.56 29.75 43.61
CA THR A 17 -58.31 30.45 44.88
C THR A 17 -57.89 31.91 44.71
N GLY A 18 -57.96 32.45 43.49
CA GLY A 18 -57.55 33.81 43.14
C GLY A 18 -56.06 33.94 42.87
N ALA A 19 -55.60 35.17 42.64
CA ALA A 19 -54.20 35.48 42.29
C ALA A 19 -53.19 35.36 43.46
N GLY A 20 -53.67 35.26 44.71
CA GLY A 20 -52.83 35.16 45.91
C GLY A 20 -52.32 33.74 46.19
N ALA A 21 -51.70 33.55 47.37
CA ALA A 21 -51.09 32.29 47.80
C ALA A 21 -52.11 31.24 48.28
N GLY A 22 -53.11 30.93 47.45
CA GLY A 22 -54.16 29.98 47.79
C GLY A 22 -53.80 28.56 47.42
N ASN A 23 -53.25 27.77 48.34
CA ASN A 23 -52.92 26.37 48.05
C ASN A 23 -54.19 25.53 47.77
N ILE A 24 -54.10 24.56 46.88
CA ILE A 24 -55.11 23.51 46.64
C ILE A 24 -54.45 22.16 46.97
N LEU A 25 -54.98 21.46 47.96
CA LEU A 25 -54.45 20.17 48.43
C LEU A 25 -55.53 19.09 48.38
N PHE A 26 -55.23 17.96 47.76
CA PHE A 26 -56.02 16.73 47.83
C PHE A 26 -55.23 15.66 48.60
N SER A 27 -55.59 15.40 49.85
CA SER A 27 -54.94 14.37 50.65
C SER A 27 -55.52 12.96 50.43
N GLY A 28 -56.79 12.87 50.02
CA GLY A 28 -57.45 11.62 49.61
C GLY A 28 -57.46 11.45 48.09
N THR A 29 -58.01 10.32 47.60
CA THR A 29 -58.15 10.06 46.16
C THR A 29 -59.09 11.07 45.49
N VAL A 30 -58.91 11.31 44.19
CA VAL A 30 -59.81 12.11 43.37
C VAL A 30 -60.25 11.29 42.16
N ASP A 31 -61.50 10.85 42.14
CA ASP A 31 -62.05 9.96 41.10
C ASP A 31 -63.26 10.58 40.38
N GLY A 32 -63.62 10.03 39.22
CA GLY A 32 -64.83 10.34 38.47
C GLY A 32 -64.51 10.82 37.06
N GLY A 33 -65.21 10.30 36.05
CA GLY A 33 -64.93 10.52 34.62
C GLY A 33 -65.18 11.94 34.08
N GLN A 34 -64.87 12.96 34.86
CA GLN A 34 -65.18 14.37 34.63
C GLN A 34 -63.89 15.20 34.61
N ASN A 35 -63.97 16.38 33.97
CA ASN A 35 -62.86 17.31 33.91
C ASN A 35 -62.65 18.02 35.25
N LEU A 36 -61.38 18.24 35.61
CA LEU A 36 -60.97 18.99 36.79
C LEU A 36 -60.02 20.13 36.38
N THR A 37 -60.45 21.37 36.61
CA THR A 37 -59.64 22.57 36.36
C THR A 37 -59.24 23.24 37.67
N LEU A 38 -57.95 23.50 37.87
CA LEU A 38 -57.39 24.07 39.10
C LEU A 38 -56.60 25.36 38.82
N ALA A 39 -56.76 26.36 39.69
CA ALA A 39 -55.96 27.58 39.70
C ALA A 39 -55.68 28.02 41.16
N ALA A 40 -54.42 27.92 41.58
CA ALA A 40 -53.92 28.29 42.90
C ALA A 40 -53.29 29.70 42.95
N GLY A 41 -53.16 30.38 41.81
CA GLY A 41 -52.48 31.69 41.73
C GLY A 41 -50.98 31.53 42.03
N THR A 42 -50.51 32.18 43.11
CA THR A 42 -49.15 31.98 43.64
C THR A 42 -49.03 30.84 44.64
N GLY A 43 -50.13 30.16 44.95
CA GLY A 43 -50.16 28.97 45.78
C GLY A 43 -49.74 27.69 45.04
N ASN A 44 -49.67 26.60 45.81
CA ASN A 44 -49.34 25.25 45.33
C ASN A 44 -50.58 24.46 44.94
N VAL A 45 -50.44 23.54 43.98
CA VAL A 45 -51.39 22.43 43.77
C VAL A 45 -50.70 21.12 44.15
N THR A 46 -51.27 20.39 45.11
CA THR A 46 -50.69 19.13 45.61
C THR A 46 -51.72 18.02 45.63
N PHE A 47 -51.34 16.86 45.07
CA PHE A 47 -52.08 15.60 45.16
C PHE A 47 -51.26 14.62 46.01
N ASP A 48 -51.68 14.36 47.25
CA ASP A 48 -51.10 13.27 48.05
C ASP A 48 -51.79 11.93 47.77
N GLY A 49 -53.10 11.95 47.50
CA GLY A 49 -53.86 10.79 47.05
C GLY A 49 -53.76 10.56 45.54
N ALA A 50 -54.06 9.33 45.12
CA ALA A 50 -54.13 8.99 43.70
C ALA A 50 -55.28 9.73 42.99
N VAL A 51 -55.03 10.16 41.76
CA VAL A 51 -56.01 10.81 40.89
C VAL A 51 -56.45 9.81 39.82
N GLY A 52 -57.75 9.59 39.68
CA GLY A 52 -58.33 8.62 38.75
C GLY A 52 -58.01 7.16 39.05
N ASP A 53 -57.80 6.84 40.32
CA ASP A 53 -57.41 5.51 40.82
C ASP A 53 -58.41 4.41 40.41
N THR A 54 -59.69 4.64 40.72
CA THR A 54 -60.77 3.69 40.39
C THR A 54 -61.50 4.08 39.12
N THR A 55 -61.68 5.38 38.89
CA THR A 55 -62.32 5.92 37.68
C THR A 55 -61.47 7.07 37.15
N ARG A 56 -60.77 6.81 36.03
CA ARG A 56 -59.96 7.78 35.29
C ARG A 56 -60.70 9.11 35.16
N LEU A 57 -60.02 10.21 35.46
CA LEU A 57 -60.58 11.54 35.25
C LEU A 57 -60.75 11.85 33.75
N GLY A 58 -61.58 12.84 33.45
CA GLY A 58 -61.55 13.54 32.16
C GLY A 58 -60.23 14.31 32.00
N ASP A 59 -60.29 15.53 31.49
CA ASP A 59 -59.10 16.39 31.43
C ASP A 59 -58.74 16.92 32.81
N LEU A 60 -57.46 16.78 33.20
CA LEU A 60 -56.88 17.46 34.35
C LEU A 60 -56.12 18.69 33.88
N THR A 61 -56.61 19.87 34.23
CA THR A 61 -56.00 21.15 33.83
C THR A 61 -55.59 21.97 35.05
N ILE A 62 -54.34 22.38 35.12
CA ILE A 62 -53.82 23.34 36.10
C ILE A 62 -53.45 24.63 35.36
N ASN A 63 -54.31 25.66 35.46
CA ASN A 63 -54.18 26.92 34.73
C ASN A 63 -53.20 27.91 35.37
N GLY A 64 -52.88 27.73 36.65
CA GLY A 64 -51.92 28.58 37.36
C GLY A 64 -51.66 28.10 38.78
N ALA A 65 -50.40 27.79 39.08
CA ALA A 65 -49.93 27.39 40.40
C ALA A 65 -48.45 27.74 40.50
N THR A 66 -48.12 29.04 40.49
CA THR A 66 -46.71 29.50 40.40
C THR A 66 -45.91 29.21 41.66
N GLY A 67 -46.57 28.83 42.76
CA GLY A 67 -45.91 28.26 43.95
C GLY A 67 -45.38 26.84 43.71
N GLY A 68 -46.01 26.07 42.82
CA GLY A 68 -45.58 24.73 42.42
C GLY A 68 -46.75 23.75 42.20
N VAL A 69 -46.44 22.65 41.51
CA VAL A 69 -47.33 21.50 41.34
C VAL A 69 -46.62 20.25 41.83
N THR A 70 -47.28 19.45 42.67
CA THR A 70 -46.70 18.20 43.17
C THR A 70 -47.71 17.07 43.10
N SER A 71 -47.34 15.98 42.43
CA SER A 71 -48.04 14.70 42.51
C SER A 71 -47.23 13.73 43.35
N ASN A 72 -47.71 13.38 44.55
CA ASN A 72 -47.06 12.39 45.41
C ASN A 72 -47.55 10.96 45.13
N SER A 73 -48.58 10.80 44.31
CA SER A 73 -49.15 9.51 43.91
C SER A 73 -49.41 9.47 42.40
N THR A 74 -50.09 8.42 41.93
CA THR A 74 -50.40 8.22 40.51
C THR A 74 -51.48 9.16 40.01
N ILE A 75 -51.40 9.56 38.75
CA ILE A 75 -52.43 10.32 38.03
C ILE A 75 -52.86 9.55 36.79
N ASP A 76 -54.13 9.15 36.77
CA ASP A 76 -54.82 8.58 35.63
C ASP A 76 -55.92 9.56 35.17
N ALA A 77 -55.65 10.28 34.09
CA ALA A 77 -56.58 11.23 33.47
C ALA A 77 -56.69 10.97 31.96
N THR A 78 -57.60 11.64 31.27
CA THR A 78 -57.67 11.61 29.80
C THR A 78 -56.52 12.40 29.21
N SER A 79 -56.36 13.65 29.63
CA SER A 79 -55.19 14.49 29.37
C SER A 79 -54.73 15.18 30.66
N VAL A 80 -53.46 15.58 30.71
CA VAL A 80 -52.92 16.39 31.80
C VAL A 80 -52.25 17.63 31.20
N THR A 81 -52.71 18.81 31.60
CA THR A 81 -52.14 20.10 31.18
C THR A 81 -51.79 20.95 32.40
N ILE A 82 -50.53 21.36 32.51
CA ILE A 82 -50.05 22.31 33.52
C ILE A 82 -49.54 23.54 32.77
N ALA A 83 -50.36 24.58 32.66
CA ALA A 83 -50.07 25.73 31.79
C ALA A 83 -49.09 26.75 32.41
N ASN A 84 -49.15 26.93 33.73
CA ASN A 84 -48.31 27.89 34.47
C ASN A 84 -47.97 27.34 35.87
N GLY A 85 -47.17 26.29 35.94
CA GLY A 85 -46.63 25.77 37.18
C GLY A 85 -45.47 26.62 37.71
N GLY A 86 -45.26 26.61 39.03
CA GLY A 86 -43.95 26.87 39.61
C GLY A 86 -43.02 25.70 39.30
N GLY A 87 -42.34 25.16 40.33
CA GLY A 87 -41.69 23.87 40.20
C GLY A 87 -42.73 22.75 40.08
N VAL A 88 -42.62 21.92 39.04
CA VAL A 88 -43.47 20.75 38.80
C VAL A 88 -42.71 19.50 39.20
N VAL A 89 -43.24 18.76 40.18
CA VAL A 89 -42.63 17.53 40.71
C VAL A 89 -43.62 16.37 40.63
N ILE A 90 -43.24 15.33 39.89
CA ILE A 90 -44.04 14.11 39.71
C ILE A 90 -43.33 12.95 40.40
N ARG A 91 -43.94 12.47 41.50
CA ARG A 91 -43.42 11.34 42.29
C ARG A 91 -44.13 10.01 42.06
N GLY A 92 -45.19 10.00 41.26
CA GLY A 92 -45.92 8.79 40.87
C GLY A 92 -46.17 8.76 39.37
N ARG A 93 -46.51 7.58 38.83
CA ARG A 93 -46.82 7.40 37.40
C ARG A 93 -47.94 8.35 36.95
N ILE A 94 -47.78 8.93 35.77
CA ILE A 94 -48.85 9.59 35.03
C ILE A 94 -49.24 8.75 33.82
N THR A 95 -50.52 8.51 33.62
CA THR A 95 -51.05 8.00 32.36
C THR A 95 -52.19 8.87 31.87
N SER A 96 -51.95 9.49 30.72
CA SER A 96 -52.79 10.49 30.09
C SER A 96 -52.86 10.22 28.58
N PRO A 97 -53.68 9.25 28.13
CA PRO A 97 -53.69 8.80 26.73
C PRO A 97 -53.88 9.92 25.71
N GLY A 98 -54.64 10.97 26.07
CA GLY A 98 -54.90 12.17 25.27
C GLY A 98 -53.83 13.27 25.35
N GLY A 99 -52.66 12.99 25.94
CA GLY A 99 -51.51 13.89 25.94
C GLY A 99 -51.12 14.40 27.32
N PHE A 100 -49.86 14.86 27.41
CA PHE A 100 -49.29 15.49 28.59
C PHE A 100 -48.61 16.80 28.17
N SER A 101 -48.93 17.90 28.84
CA SER A 101 -48.22 19.17 28.66
C SER A 101 -47.91 19.81 30.01
N SER A 102 -46.70 20.31 30.18
CA SER A 102 -46.28 21.01 31.38
C SER A 102 -45.39 22.19 31.06
N ALA A 103 -45.72 23.34 31.64
CA ALA A 103 -44.88 24.53 31.67
C ALA A 103 -44.75 25.11 33.07
N GLY A 104 -43.60 25.73 33.34
CA GLY A 104 -43.28 26.32 34.63
C GLY A 104 -41.82 26.70 34.83
N THR A 105 -41.35 26.70 36.08
CA THR A 105 -39.97 27.07 36.40
C THR A 105 -39.00 25.90 36.39
N THR A 106 -39.38 24.73 36.91
CA THR A 106 -38.54 23.52 36.89
C THR A 106 -39.43 22.31 36.73
N PHE A 107 -38.88 21.23 36.16
CA PHE A 107 -39.60 19.97 36.01
C PHE A 107 -38.78 18.81 36.54
N ASP A 108 -39.41 17.91 37.28
CA ASP A 108 -38.79 16.69 37.78
C ASP A 108 -39.84 15.56 37.84
N ASN A 109 -39.64 14.50 37.05
CA ASN A 109 -40.46 13.28 37.13
C ASN A 109 -39.69 12.07 37.67
N THR A 110 -38.63 12.27 38.46
CA THR A 110 -37.79 11.18 38.97
C THR A 110 -38.58 10.11 39.73
N GLY A 111 -39.72 10.42 40.32
CA GLY A 111 -40.51 9.40 41.02
C GLY A 111 -41.50 8.63 40.14
N GLY A 112 -41.71 8.95 38.86
CA GLY A 112 -42.62 8.16 38.03
C GLY A 112 -42.60 8.41 36.53
N PRO A 113 -42.88 7.39 35.71
CA PRO A 113 -42.96 7.52 34.25
C PRO A 113 -44.20 8.29 33.82
N ILE A 114 -44.16 8.85 32.62
CA ILE A 114 -45.27 9.54 31.97
C ILE A 114 -45.60 8.80 30.67
N THR A 115 -46.87 8.41 30.52
CA THR A 115 -47.33 7.64 29.36
C THR A 115 -48.54 8.27 28.71
N THR A 116 -48.49 8.43 27.39
CA THR A 116 -49.62 8.81 26.53
C THR A 116 -49.81 7.74 25.44
N THR A 117 -50.79 7.92 24.55
CA THR A 117 -51.04 6.97 23.46
C THR A 117 -51.29 7.74 22.18
N ASN A 118 -50.31 7.75 21.27
CA ASN A 118 -50.32 8.52 20.02
C ASN A 118 -50.53 10.03 20.21
N ASN A 119 -50.24 10.57 21.38
CA ASN A 119 -50.42 11.99 21.71
C ASN A 119 -49.14 12.57 22.31
N ALA A 120 -48.94 13.87 22.16
CA ALA A 120 -47.68 14.49 22.53
C ALA A 120 -47.41 14.47 24.05
N ILE A 121 -46.13 14.44 24.39
CA ILE A 121 -45.59 14.80 25.70
C ILE A 121 -44.77 16.08 25.50
N THR A 122 -45.23 17.21 26.03
CA THR A 122 -44.54 18.50 25.92
C THR A 122 -44.14 19.02 27.30
N ILE A 123 -42.86 19.28 27.52
CA ILE A 123 -42.31 19.76 28.79
C ILE A 123 -41.50 21.02 28.48
N ASN A 124 -42.02 22.20 28.81
CA ASN A 124 -41.38 23.47 28.50
C ASN A 124 -41.23 24.33 29.76
N HIS A 125 -40.02 24.38 30.32
CA HIS A 125 -39.75 25.06 31.59
C HIS A 125 -38.65 26.09 31.45
N ALA A 126 -38.71 27.16 32.24
CA ALA A 126 -37.70 28.21 32.24
C ALA A 126 -36.39 27.82 32.96
N GLY A 127 -36.41 26.79 33.78
CA GLY A 127 -35.27 26.30 34.55
C GLY A 127 -34.97 24.83 34.26
N ALA A 128 -34.30 24.17 35.19
CA ALA A 128 -33.86 22.79 34.99
C ALA A 128 -35.03 21.83 34.75
N VAL A 129 -34.87 20.96 33.76
CA VAL A 129 -35.78 19.86 33.44
C VAL A 129 -35.05 18.54 33.68
N THR A 130 -35.55 17.75 34.62
CA THR A 130 -35.04 16.42 34.96
C THR A 130 -36.05 15.37 34.54
N ILE A 131 -35.66 14.56 33.55
CA ILE A 131 -36.38 13.36 33.17
C ILE A 131 -35.78 12.17 33.90
N GLY A 132 -36.26 11.92 35.11
CA GLY A 132 -35.81 10.79 35.93
C GLY A 132 -36.68 9.54 35.79
N GLY A 133 -37.91 9.68 35.31
CA GLY A 133 -38.79 8.58 34.93
C GLY A 133 -39.00 8.52 33.42
N ALA A 134 -39.17 7.33 32.85
CA ALA A 134 -39.32 7.14 31.42
C ALA A 134 -40.51 7.91 30.83
N LEU A 135 -40.37 8.37 29.58
CA LEU A 135 -41.44 9.00 28.81
C LEU A 135 -41.86 8.07 27.67
N ALA A 136 -43.14 7.74 27.57
CA ALA A 136 -43.65 6.87 26.52
C ALA A 136 -44.88 7.49 25.85
N SER A 137 -44.73 8.10 24.69
CA SER A 137 -45.86 8.69 23.95
C SER A 137 -46.53 7.70 23.00
N ASN A 138 -45.85 6.62 22.65
CA ASN A 138 -46.34 5.52 21.81
C ASN A 138 -46.97 6.00 20.48
N GLY A 139 -46.37 7.01 19.84
CA GLY A 139 -46.77 7.53 18.53
C GLY A 139 -46.83 9.06 18.44
N GLY A 140 -46.90 9.76 19.58
CA GLY A 140 -46.91 11.22 19.63
C GLY A 140 -45.51 11.83 19.78
N ALA A 141 -45.33 13.10 19.44
CA ALA A 141 -44.05 13.77 19.64
C ALA A 141 -43.70 13.92 21.15
N VAL A 142 -42.41 13.88 21.47
CA VAL A 142 -41.87 14.19 22.80
C VAL A 142 -40.99 15.42 22.67
N ASP A 143 -41.45 16.54 23.22
CA ASP A 143 -40.77 17.83 23.12
C ASP A 143 -40.36 18.33 24.51
N ILE A 144 -39.06 18.53 24.72
CA ILE A 144 -38.47 18.87 26.01
C ILE A 144 -37.60 20.13 25.85
N ASP A 145 -38.03 21.17 26.53
CA ASP A 145 -37.48 22.52 26.45
C ASP A 145 -37.08 23.04 27.83
N ALA A 146 -35.82 23.48 27.95
CA ALA A 146 -35.31 24.24 29.10
C ALA A 146 -34.85 25.63 28.64
N THR A 147 -35.70 26.63 28.84
CA THR A 147 -35.69 27.86 28.03
C THR A 147 -34.96 29.05 28.64
N GLY A 148 -34.83 29.13 29.96
CA GLY A 148 -34.16 30.25 30.62
C GLY A 148 -32.64 30.14 30.52
N ALA A 149 -31.94 31.28 30.64
CA ALA A 149 -30.49 31.34 30.49
C ALA A 149 -29.78 30.36 31.45
N GLY A 150 -28.98 29.44 30.89
CA GLY A 150 -28.26 28.42 31.65
C GLY A 150 -29.12 27.26 32.18
N ALA A 151 -30.43 27.23 31.91
CA ALA A 151 -31.31 26.12 32.27
C ALA A 151 -30.90 24.84 31.54
N THR A 152 -30.87 23.71 32.23
CA THR A 152 -30.35 22.44 31.72
C THR A 152 -31.44 21.39 31.50
N ILE A 153 -31.20 20.44 30.60
CA ILE A 153 -31.97 19.19 30.51
C ILE A 153 -31.10 18.04 31.03
N GLY A 154 -31.64 17.24 31.95
CA GLY A 154 -31.05 15.97 32.38
C GLY A 154 -31.97 14.80 32.02
N LEU A 155 -31.57 13.99 31.03
CA LEU A 155 -32.28 12.79 30.61
C LEU A 155 -31.65 11.56 31.29
N ASN A 156 -32.27 11.07 32.35
CA ASN A 156 -31.77 9.97 33.17
C ASN A 156 -32.55 8.65 32.97
N SER A 157 -33.61 8.68 32.16
CA SER A 157 -34.43 7.53 31.81
C SER A 157 -34.92 7.65 30.37
N GLY A 158 -35.19 6.53 29.71
CA GLY A 158 -35.41 6.50 28.27
C GLY A 158 -36.71 7.15 27.79
N ILE A 159 -36.72 7.44 26.49
CA ILE A 159 -37.87 7.97 25.75
C ILE A 159 -38.31 6.95 24.70
N THR A 160 -39.60 6.69 24.59
CA THR A 160 -40.19 5.89 23.49
C THR A 160 -41.33 6.65 22.84
N SER A 161 -41.13 7.09 21.60
CA SER A 161 -42.11 7.93 20.91
C SER A 161 -42.85 7.28 19.74
N GLY A 162 -42.45 6.06 19.33
CA GLY A 162 -43.00 5.44 18.12
C GLY A 162 -42.74 6.34 16.90
N ALA A 163 -43.78 6.66 16.14
CA ALA A 163 -43.65 7.51 14.95
C ALA A 163 -43.48 9.01 15.24
N GLY A 164 -43.58 9.43 16.51
CA GLY A 164 -43.46 10.85 16.87
C GLY A 164 -42.01 11.29 17.06
N ASP A 165 -41.72 12.54 16.73
CA ASP A 165 -40.38 13.11 16.86
C ASP A 165 -40.00 13.30 18.34
N VAL A 166 -38.70 13.35 18.61
CA VAL A 166 -38.13 13.65 19.93
C VAL A 166 -37.21 14.87 19.81
N THR A 167 -37.53 15.95 20.53
CA THR A 167 -36.75 17.18 20.55
C THR A 167 -36.29 17.50 21.97
N LEU A 168 -34.97 17.71 22.13
CA LEU A 168 -34.38 18.19 23.39
C LEU A 168 -33.65 19.49 23.12
N ASP A 169 -34.18 20.62 23.61
CA ASP A 169 -33.58 21.94 23.39
C ASP A 169 -33.41 22.74 24.68
N SER A 170 -32.14 23.01 25.02
CA SER A 170 -31.75 23.64 26.27
C SER A 170 -30.94 24.90 26.00
N ALA A 171 -31.18 25.95 26.78
CA ALA A 171 -30.35 27.15 26.77
C ALA A 171 -28.99 26.92 27.48
N GLY A 172 -28.96 26.03 28.48
CA GLY A 172 -27.77 25.48 29.10
C GLY A 172 -27.45 24.08 28.54
N ARG A 173 -26.69 23.27 29.28
CA ARG A 173 -26.29 21.93 28.80
C ARG A 173 -27.45 20.94 28.83
N THR A 174 -27.54 20.12 27.79
CA THR A 174 -28.30 18.85 27.81
C THR A 174 -27.35 17.71 28.18
N THR A 175 -27.72 16.91 29.18
CA THR A 175 -26.98 15.72 29.60
C THR A 175 -27.89 14.50 29.46
N VAL A 176 -27.48 13.52 28.66
CA VAL A 176 -28.14 12.21 28.54
C VAL A 176 -27.28 11.17 29.26
N ALA A 177 -27.85 10.55 30.29
CA ALA A 177 -27.20 9.48 31.02
C ALA A 177 -27.25 8.15 30.24
N ALA A 178 -26.50 7.15 30.68
CA ALA A 178 -26.48 5.82 30.04
C ALA A 178 -27.81 5.06 30.09
N ALA A 179 -28.77 5.50 30.91
CA ALA A 179 -30.13 4.95 30.91
C ALA A 179 -31.13 5.84 30.13
N GLY A 180 -30.65 6.93 29.53
CA GLY A 180 -31.42 7.95 28.82
C GLY A 180 -31.62 7.65 27.34
N ASP A 181 -31.66 6.38 26.95
CA ASP A 181 -31.77 5.97 25.55
C ASP A 181 -33.07 6.49 24.90
N ILE A 182 -33.00 6.82 23.61
CA ILE A 182 -34.15 7.31 22.84
C ILE A 182 -34.49 6.29 21.76
N VAL A 183 -35.75 5.85 21.75
CA VAL A 183 -36.27 4.90 20.75
C VAL A 183 -37.46 5.50 20.02
N THR A 184 -37.33 5.66 18.72
CA THR A 184 -38.40 6.06 17.80
C THR A 184 -38.56 4.99 16.71
N THR A 185 -39.57 5.14 15.85
CA THR A 185 -39.66 4.41 14.58
C THR A 185 -39.32 5.38 13.45
N THR A 186 -40.31 6.05 12.87
CA THR A 186 -40.09 7.01 11.78
C THR A 186 -39.92 8.44 12.27
N GLY A 187 -40.04 8.68 13.59
CA GLY A 187 -39.89 10.01 14.17
C GLY A 187 -38.43 10.41 14.28
N ASP A 188 -38.15 11.68 14.01
CA ASP A 188 -36.80 12.23 14.07
C ASP A 188 -36.35 12.46 15.51
N VAL A 189 -35.04 12.43 15.75
CA VAL A 189 -34.44 12.77 17.05
C VAL A 189 -33.53 13.97 16.86
N THR A 190 -33.84 15.08 17.52
CA THR A 190 -33.05 16.32 17.43
C THR A 190 -32.56 16.78 18.78
N PHE A 191 -31.24 16.85 18.93
CA PHE A 191 -30.56 17.48 20.05
C PHE A 191 -30.13 18.91 19.70
N GLY A 192 -30.71 19.87 20.43
CA GLY A 192 -30.53 21.29 20.17
C GLY A 192 -31.40 21.74 19.01
N GLY A 193 -32.26 22.72 19.25
CA GLY A 193 -33.11 23.35 18.26
C GLY A 193 -32.61 24.77 17.98
N THR A 194 -33.26 25.73 18.60
CA THR A 194 -32.90 27.15 18.48
C THR A 194 -31.94 27.61 19.58
N ARG A 195 -31.84 26.86 20.68
CA ARG A 195 -31.08 27.26 21.87
C ARG A 195 -29.65 26.75 21.80
N ALA A 196 -28.72 27.40 22.49
CA ALA A 196 -27.27 27.23 22.30
C ALA A 196 -26.63 26.10 23.12
N GLY A 197 -27.41 25.34 23.87
CA GLY A 197 -26.93 24.32 24.79
C GLY A 197 -26.05 23.25 24.16
N ALA A 198 -24.87 23.01 24.73
CA ALA A 198 -24.05 21.87 24.34
C ALA A 198 -24.67 20.55 24.83
N LEU A 199 -24.28 19.43 24.19
CA LEU A 199 -24.72 18.09 24.54
C LEU A 199 -23.58 17.29 25.18
N THR A 200 -23.89 16.56 26.25
CA THR A 200 -23.10 15.41 26.70
C THR A 200 -24.01 14.19 26.70
N THR A 201 -23.67 13.14 25.96
CA THR A 201 -24.51 11.94 25.88
C THR A 201 -23.72 10.68 26.23
N SER A 202 -24.35 9.81 26.99
CA SER A 202 -23.92 8.43 27.27
C SER A 202 -25.00 7.41 26.89
N GLY A 203 -26.14 7.88 26.38
CA GLY A 203 -27.27 7.04 25.98
C GLY A 203 -27.33 6.88 24.47
N ASP A 204 -27.95 5.80 24.04
CA ASP A 204 -28.07 5.40 22.65
C ASP A 204 -29.30 6.03 21.99
N VAL A 205 -29.27 6.10 20.65
CA VAL A 205 -30.43 6.53 19.84
C VAL A 205 -30.73 5.45 18.82
N THR A 206 -31.98 4.98 18.80
CA THR A 206 -32.47 4.04 17.81
C THR A 206 -33.73 4.57 17.14
N THR A 207 -33.71 4.68 15.81
CA THR A 207 -34.86 4.94 14.97
C THR A 207 -35.01 3.81 13.95
N ALA A 208 -36.10 3.82 13.17
CA ALA A 208 -36.38 2.92 12.05
C ALA A 208 -36.64 3.72 10.76
N GLY A 209 -35.83 4.75 10.53
CA GLY A 209 -35.84 5.60 9.34
C GLY A 209 -35.99 7.10 9.62
N GLY A 210 -36.19 7.50 10.89
CA GLY A 210 -36.14 8.91 11.29
C GLY A 210 -34.70 9.42 11.37
N ASP A 211 -34.50 10.70 11.06
CA ASP A 211 -33.20 11.36 11.11
C ASP A 211 -32.74 11.59 12.56
N VAL A 212 -31.44 11.52 12.80
CA VAL A 212 -30.82 11.86 14.08
C VAL A 212 -29.88 13.04 13.89
N THR A 213 -30.21 14.17 14.51
CA THR A 213 -29.48 15.43 14.33
C THR A 213 -28.94 15.98 15.65
N PHE A 214 -27.62 16.23 15.67
CA PHE A 214 -26.89 16.86 16.75
C PHE A 214 -26.47 18.27 16.32
N ASN A 215 -27.27 19.26 16.68
CA ASN A 215 -27.08 20.65 16.21
C ASN A 215 -25.99 21.43 16.96
N ARG A 216 -25.43 20.86 18.03
CA ARG A 216 -24.54 21.55 18.97
C ARG A 216 -23.31 20.71 19.27
N ALA A 217 -22.31 21.34 19.88
CA ALA A 217 -21.10 20.66 20.31
C ALA A 217 -21.47 19.47 21.20
N THR A 218 -21.00 18.29 20.82
CA THR A 218 -21.37 17.02 21.44
C THR A 218 -20.15 16.37 22.09
N VAL A 219 -20.32 15.89 23.30
CA VAL A 219 -19.30 15.14 24.05
C VAL A 219 -19.84 13.76 24.41
N LEU A 220 -19.08 12.71 24.10
CA LEU A 220 -19.42 11.34 24.51
C LEU A 220 -18.98 11.10 25.96
N GLY A 221 -19.97 10.87 26.84
CA GLY A 221 -19.74 10.51 28.25
C GLY A 221 -19.48 9.02 28.46
N ALA A 222 -19.93 8.17 27.54
CA ALA A 222 -19.68 6.73 27.48
C ALA A 222 -19.59 6.28 26.01
N ASN A 223 -19.57 4.98 25.76
CA ASN A 223 -19.79 4.46 24.40
C ASN A 223 -21.23 4.76 23.97
N VAL A 224 -21.43 5.09 22.71
CA VAL A 224 -22.74 5.47 22.16
C VAL A 224 -22.98 4.77 20.83
N VAL A 225 -24.20 4.30 20.65
CA VAL A 225 -24.76 3.78 19.40
C VAL A 225 -25.79 4.75 18.85
N VAL A 226 -25.71 5.06 17.56
CA VAL A 226 -26.77 5.75 16.82
C VAL A 226 -27.16 4.89 15.61
N ASP A 227 -28.37 4.36 15.63
CA ASP A 227 -28.88 3.44 14.61
C ASP A 227 -30.22 3.96 14.06
N THR A 228 -30.27 4.34 12.79
CA THR A 228 -31.51 4.73 12.10
C THR A 228 -32.17 3.58 11.34
N GLY A 229 -31.65 2.36 11.50
CA GLY A 229 -32.10 1.15 10.84
C GLY A 229 -31.67 1.07 9.37
N ALA A 230 -32.28 0.14 8.63
CA ALA A 230 -31.99 -0.08 7.21
C ALA A 230 -32.60 0.98 6.27
N GLY A 231 -33.37 1.94 6.82
CA GLY A 231 -34.10 2.97 6.07
C GLY A 231 -33.20 4.10 5.57
N ALA A 232 -33.81 5.24 5.25
CA ALA A 232 -33.12 6.43 4.71
C ALA A 232 -32.79 7.49 5.78
N GLY A 233 -32.87 7.13 7.06
CA GLY A 233 -32.64 8.08 8.16
C GLY A 233 -31.18 8.51 8.24
N ASN A 234 -30.93 9.81 8.19
CA ASN A 234 -29.60 10.40 8.24
C ASN A 234 -29.09 10.55 9.67
N ILE A 235 -27.77 10.60 9.83
CA ILE A 235 -27.12 10.99 11.10
C ILE A 235 -26.25 12.22 10.84
N SER A 236 -26.49 13.31 11.57
CA SER A 236 -25.79 14.58 11.31
C SER A 236 -25.24 15.21 12.59
N TYR A 237 -23.92 15.42 12.63
CA TYR A 237 -23.22 16.21 13.63
C TYR A 237 -22.86 17.58 13.06
N GLN A 238 -23.58 18.62 13.48
CA GLN A 238 -23.43 19.96 12.90
C GLN A 238 -22.26 20.76 13.47
N SER A 239 -21.69 20.32 14.59
CA SER A 239 -20.62 20.99 15.34
C SER A 239 -19.55 19.98 15.79
N THR A 240 -18.69 20.36 16.74
CA THR A 240 -17.62 19.48 17.22
C THR A 240 -18.17 18.25 17.92
N LEU A 241 -17.47 17.13 17.79
CA LEU A 241 -17.76 15.86 18.44
C LEU A 241 -16.49 15.35 19.12
N ASP A 242 -16.48 15.28 20.45
CA ASP A 242 -15.30 14.88 21.23
C ASP A 242 -15.62 13.78 22.25
N GLY A 243 -14.58 13.08 22.72
CA GLY A 243 -14.66 12.19 23.87
C GLY A 243 -14.50 12.95 25.20
N THR A 244 -14.47 12.23 26.31
CA THR A 244 -14.06 12.79 27.61
C THR A 244 -12.66 12.35 28.02
N VAL A 245 -12.21 11.19 27.52
CA VAL A 245 -10.87 10.65 27.72
C VAL A 245 -10.35 10.19 26.36
N PRO A 246 -9.11 10.53 25.97
CA PRO A 246 -8.55 10.10 24.70
C PRO A 246 -8.67 8.58 24.51
N ASP A 247 -9.04 8.16 23.30
CA ASP A 247 -9.07 6.75 22.87
C ASP A 247 -10.03 5.83 23.65
N THR A 248 -10.96 6.39 24.45
CA THR A 248 -11.82 5.59 25.34
C THR A 248 -13.24 5.38 24.81
N GLN A 249 -13.95 6.47 24.47
CA GLN A 249 -15.36 6.39 24.09
C GLN A 249 -15.53 5.98 22.64
N THR A 250 -16.17 4.82 22.42
CA THR A 250 -16.51 4.32 21.08
C THR A 250 -17.79 4.98 20.58
N LEU A 251 -17.85 5.25 19.28
CA LEU A 251 -19.07 5.65 18.57
C LEU A 251 -19.37 4.64 17.46
N ASP A 252 -20.53 4.01 17.53
CA ASP A 252 -21.04 3.09 16.51
C ASP A 252 -22.22 3.73 15.78
N LEU A 253 -22.15 3.82 14.45
CA LEU A 253 -23.15 4.48 13.62
C LEU A 253 -23.71 3.56 12.54
N THR A 254 -25.02 3.57 12.38
CA THR A 254 -25.75 2.87 11.32
C THR A 254 -26.80 3.81 10.73
N ALA A 255 -26.62 4.25 9.49
CA ALA A 255 -27.58 5.09 8.78
C ALA A 255 -28.37 4.32 7.69
N GLY A 256 -28.11 3.01 7.51
CA GLY A 256 -28.69 2.21 6.43
C GLY A 256 -28.40 2.82 5.06
N THR A 257 -29.45 3.26 4.37
CA THR A 257 -29.37 3.97 3.08
C THR A 257 -29.31 5.49 3.22
N GLY A 258 -29.49 6.03 4.43
CA GLY A 258 -29.30 7.44 4.77
C GLY A 258 -27.83 7.83 4.88
N ASN A 259 -27.55 9.12 4.95
CA ASN A 259 -26.18 9.65 4.97
C ASN A 259 -25.69 9.93 6.40
N ILE A 260 -24.37 9.93 6.57
CA ILE A 260 -23.69 10.41 7.77
C ILE A 260 -22.90 11.67 7.44
N LEU A 261 -23.16 12.76 8.16
CA LEU A 261 -22.47 14.03 8.02
C LEU A 261 -21.75 14.42 9.32
N PHE A 262 -20.44 14.62 9.23
CA PHE A 262 -19.66 15.32 10.25
C PHE A 262 -19.29 16.71 9.72
N ASN A 263 -20.08 17.71 10.08
CA ASN A 263 -19.85 19.07 9.61
C ASN A 263 -18.75 19.78 10.42
N GLY A 264 -18.64 19.48 11.71
CA GLY A 264 -17.58 19.97 12.60
C GLY A 264 -16.44 18.96 12.77
N ALA A 265 -15.39 19.38 13.47
CA ALA A 265 -14.25 18.52 13.75
C ALA A 265 -14.61 17.39 14.73
N VAL A 266 -14.11 16.18 14.46
CA VAL A 266 -14.29 14.99 15.30
C VAL A 266 -12.99 14.69 16.04
N GLY A 267 -13.06 14.54 17.36
CA GLY A 267 -11.94 14.21 18.23
C GLY A 267 -10.82 15.26 18.28
N SER A 268 -11.12 16.51 17.92
CA SER A 268 -10.13 17.59 17.83
C SER A 268 -9.59 18.05 19.18
N THR A 269 -10.42 18.00 20.22
CA THR A 269 -10.02 18.36 21.59
C THR A 269 -9.68 17.10 22.38
N VAL A 270 -10.53 16.08 22.29
CA VAL A 270 -10.33 14.79 22.93
C VAL A 270 -10.69 13.71 21.93
N ARG A 271 -9.65 13.03 21.43
CA ARG A 271 -9.77 11.97 20.43
C ARG A 271 -10.74 10.88 20.89
N LEU A 272 -11.62 10.45 20.00
CA LEU A 272 -12.53 9.34 20.27
C LEU A 272 -11.77 8.01 20.45
N GLY A 273 -12.43 7.01 21.03
CA GLY A 273 -12.04 5.61 20.93
C GLY A 273 -12.18 5.09 19.50
N ALA A 274 -12.80 3.93 19.30
CA ALA A 274 -13.10 3.49 17.94
C ALA A 274 -14.29 4.29 17.38
N LEU A 275 -14.17 4.76 16.15
CA LEU A 275 -15.30 5.24 15.35
C LEU A 275 -15.65 4.16 14.33
N ARG A 276 -16.81 3.54 14.47
CA ARG A 276 -17.29 2.49 13.58
C ARG A 276 -18.53 2.96 12.84
N ILE A 277 -18.47 2.90 11.53
CA ILE A 277 -19.61 3.10 10.66
C ILE A 277 -19.95 1.76 10.03
N HIS A 278 -21.10 1.20 10.42
CA HIS A 278 -21.54 -0.11 9.98
C HIS A 278 -22.14 -0.03 8.57
N SER A 279 -23.03 0.95 8.33
CA SER A 279 -23.59 1.22 7.00
C SER A 279 -24.04 2.66 6.83
N ALA A 280 -23.88 3.23 5.64
CA ALA A 280 -24.48 4.51 5.23
C ALA A 280 -24.60 4.61 3.71
N GLY A 281 -25.57 5.35 3.18
CA GLY A 281 -25.67 5.70 1.76
C GLY A 281 -24.62 6.71 1.28
N GLY A 282 -23.98 7.42 2.21
CA GLY A 282 -22.91 8.36 1.96
C GLY A 282 -22.33 8.87 3.28
N ILE A 283 -21.04 9.18 3.29
CA ILE A 283 -20.31 9.65 4.46
C ILE A 283 -19.51 10.88 4.05
N THR A 284 -19.78 12.01 4.71
CA THR A 284 -19.04 13.25 4.46
C THR A 284 -18.46 13.77 5.77
N SER A 285 -17.15 13.99 5.80
CA SER A 285 -16.47 14.73 6.87
C SER A 285 -15.94 16.04 6.32
N ASN A 286 -16.55 17.17 6.71
CA ASN A 286 -16.17 18.50 6.24
C ASN A 286 -14.94 19.08 6.95
N SER A 287 -14.46 18.41 7.99
CA SER A 287 -13.35 18.89 8.83
C SER A 287 -12.46 17.73 9.27
N THR A 288 -11.53 18.01 10.19
CA THR A 288 -10.61 16.99 10.71
C THR A 288 -11.34 15.91 11.49
N MET A 289 -10.81 14.69 11.40
CA MET A 289 -11.33 13.53 12.11
C MET A 289 -10.20 12.83 12.86
N ALA A 290 -10.36 12.66 14.17
CA ALA A 290 -9.43 11.95 15.02
C ALA A 290 -10.17 10.93 15.89
N ALA A 291 -9.76 9.67 15.79
CA ALA A 291 -10.24 8.57 16.62
C ALA A 291 -9.07 7.59 16.85
N SER A 292 -9.18 6.70 17.84
CA SER A 292 -8.17 5.66 18.06
C SER A 292 -8.06 4.75 16.83
N SER A 293 -9.21 4.34 16.28
CA SER A 293 -9.32 3.62 15.00
C SER A 293 -10.58 4.09 14.29
N ILE A 294 -10.59 4.01 12.95
CA ILE A 294 -11.74 4.34 12.13
C ILE A 294 -12.00 3.17 11.19
N SER A 295 -13.22 2.62 11.22
CA SER A 295 -13.64 1.55 10.32
C SER A 295 -14.98 1.88 9.68
N ILE A 296 -15.02 1.91 8.35
CA ILE A 296 -16.24 2.03 7.54
C ILE A 296 -16.44 0.71 6.82
N THR A 297 -17.49 -0.03 7.18
CA THR A 297 -17.70 -1.40 6.68
C THR A 297 -18.54 -1.45 5.41
N ASP A 298 -19.61 -0.64 5.34
CA ASP A 298 -20.51 -0.56 4.19
C ASP A 298 -20.89 0.91 3.92
N GLY A 299 -19.92 1.69 3.44
CA GLY A 299 -20.16 3.07 3.04
C GLY A 299 -20.78 3.15 1.64
N GLY A 300 -21.57 4.18 1.38
CA GLY A 300 -21.80 4.64 0.02
C GLY A 300 -20.59 5.42 -0.48
N ALA A 301 -20.81 6.64 -0.95
CA ALA A 301 -19.70 7.54 -1.24
C ALA A 301 -19.05 8.01 0.06
N VAL A 302 -17.73 7.83 0.21
CA VAL A 302 -16.94 8.29 1.35
C VAL A 302 -16.09 9.48 0.92
N ASP A 303 -16.41 10.65 1.46
CA ASP A 303 -15.73 11.92 1.20
C ASP A 303 -15.15 12.50 2.49
N LEU A 304 -13.82 12.57 2.55
CA LEU A 304 -13.05 13.03 3.70
C LEU A 304 -12.36 14.34 3.34
N ASN A 305 -13.04 15.45 3.58
CA ASN A 305 -12.59 16.80 3.24
C ASN A 305 -11.61 17.41 4.26
N GLY A 306 -11.19 16.66 5.28
CA GLY A 306 -10.22 17.11 6.26
C GLY A 306 -9.25 16.01 6.68
N ALA A 307 -8.17 16.40 7.36
CA ALA A 307 -7.14 15.47 7.80
C ALA A 307 -7.70 14.40 8.77
N VAL A 308 -7.33 13.14 8.55
CA VAL A 308 -7.75 11.99 9.35
C VAL A 308 -6.57 11.44 10.13
N THR A 309 -6.75 11.25 11.44
CA THR A 309 -5.75 10.64 12.33
C THR A 309 -6.37 9.44 13.06
N SER A 310 -5.86 8.24 12.78
CA SER A 310 -6.34 6.98 13.36
C SER A 310 -5.16 6.05 13.72
N PRO A 311 -4.48 6.30 14.85
CA PRO A 311 -3.25 5.58 15.22
C PRO A 311 -3.38 4.05 15.22
N GLY A 312 -4.55 3.53 15.57
CA GLY A 312 -4.92 2.12 15.63
C GLY A 312 -5.47 1.53 14.32
N GLY A 313 -5.46 2.29 13.22
CA GLY A 313 -5.76 1.82 11.87
C GLY A 313 -6.95 2.53 11.24
N PHE A 314 -6.93 2.54 9.90
CA PHE A 314 -7.99 3.07 9.06
C PHE A 314 -8.46 1.99 8.10
N SER A 315 -9.76 1.70 8.08
CA SER A 315 -10.37 0.90 7.02
C SER A 315 -11.60 1.58 6.46
N SER A 316 -11.75 1.53 5.14
CA SER A 316 -12.91 2.06 4.46
C SER A 316 -13.32 1.17 3.29
N ALA A 317 -14.60 0.79 3.28
CA ALA A 317 -15.24 0.14 2.15
C ALA A 317 -16.51 0.87 1.75
N GLY A 318 -16.81 0.85 0.46
CA GLY A 318 -18.01 1.48 -0.07
C GLY A 318 -18.06 1.65 -1.58
N THR A 319 -18.82 2.65 -2.06
CA THR A 319 -18.98 2.88 -3.51
C THR A 319 -17.90 3.75 -4.11
N THR A 320 -17.50 4.84 -3.47
CA THR A 320 -16.40 5.71 -3.96
C THR A 320 -15.64 6.25 -2.77
N PHE A 321 -14.37 6.59 -2.97
CA PHE A 321 -13.54 7.16 -1.93
C PHE A 321 -12.83 8.42 -2.42
N ASP A 322 -12.85 9.46 -1.60
CA ASP A 322 -12.10 10.69 -1.83
C ASP A 322 -11.55 11.23 -0.50
N ASN A 323 -10.24 11.47 -0.43
CA ASN A 323 -9.59 12.20 0.67
C ASN A 323 -8.83 13.45 0.18
N THR A 324 -9.25 14.06 -0.93
CA THR A 324 -8.59 15.24 -1.49
C THR A 324 -8.49 16.40 -0.51
N GLY A 325 -9.41 16.50 0.47
CA GLY A 325 -9.34 17.54 1.50
C GLY A 325 -8.29 17.32 2.59
N GLY A 326 -7.67 16.14 2.72
CA GLY A 326 -6.61 15.97 3.72
C GLY A 326 -5.93 14.60 3.79
N PRO A 327 -4.75 14.54 4.43
CA PRO A 327 -4.00 13.31 4.60
C PRO A 327 -4.68 12.34 5.57
N ILE A 328 -4.37 11.05 5.44
CA ILE A 328 -4.77 10.00 6.39
C ILE A 328 -3.51 9.47 7.06
N THR A 329 -3.48 9.54 8.40
CA THR A 329 -2.34 9.11 9.20
C THR A 329 -2.72 8.04 10.21
N THR A 330 -1.98 6.93 10.22
CA THR A 330 -1.99 5.89 11.25
C THR A 330 -0.57 5.74 11.83
N THR A 331 -0.37 4.94 12.89
CA THR A 331 0.96 4.79 13.52
C THR A 331 1.32 3.32 13.69
N GLY A 332 1.97 2.74 12.68
CA GLY A 332 2.37 1.33 12.66
C GLY A 332 1.22 0.35 12.35
N THR A 333 0.04 0.85 12.02
CA THR A 333 -1.17 0.06 11.71
C THR A 333 -1.64 0.35 10.29
N GLY A 334 -2.38 -0.57 9.68
CA GLY A 334 -2.70 -0.48 8.25
C GLY A 334 -3.68 0.63 7.88
N ILE A 335 -3.63 1.00 6.59
CA ILE A 335 -4.64 1.78 5.89
C ILE A 335 -5.22 0.87 4.80
N THR A 336 -6.51 0.57 4.85
CA THR A 336 -7.20 -0.25 3.83
C THR A 336 -8.35 0.54 3.22
N ILE A 337 -8.38 0.66 1.90
CA ILE A 337 -9.38 1.43 1.14
C ILE A 337 -9.88 0.55 0.00
N ASN A 338 -11.00 -0.14 0.22
CA ASN A 338 -11.52 -1.14 -0.71
C ASN A 338 -12.93 -0.77 -1.17
N HIS A 339 -13.02 -0.12 -2.33
CA HIS A 339 -14.28 0.41 -2.85
C HIS A 339 -14.69 -0.27 -4.15
N THR A 340 -15.98 -0.25 -4.47
CA THR A 340 -16.50 -0.81 -5.72
C THR A 340 -16.41 0.18 -6.88
N GLY A 341 -16.25 1.47 -6.62
CA GLY A 341 -16.10 2.52 -7.62
C GLY A 341 -14.76 3.23 -7.49
N ASN A 342 -14.68 4.44 -8.01
CA ASN A 342 -13.42 5.16 -8.10
C ASN A 342 -12.87 5.51 -6.71
N VAL A 343 -11.55 5.35 -6.57
CA VAL A 343 -10.78 5.73 -5.39
C VAL A 343 -9.83 6.87 -5.78
N ILE A 344 -9.97 8.01 -5.12
CA ILE A 344 -9.13 9.19 -5.29
C ILE A 344 -8.33 9.39 -4.01
N ILE A 345 -7.02 9.25 -4.14
CA ILE A 345 -6.08 9.60 -3.08
C ILE A 345 -5.51 10.98 -3.38
N GLY A 346 -6.24 12.02 -2.96
CA GLY A 346 -5.83 13.41 -3.15
C GLY A 346 -4.96 13.96 -2.01
N GLY A 347 -5.11 13.42 -0.81
CA GLY A 347 -4.25 13.70 0.35
C GLY A 347 -3.31 12.53 0.64
N ALA A 348 -2.11 12.81 1.17
CA ALA A 348 -1.09 11.79 1.44
C ALA A 348 -1.58 10.71 2.43
N LEU A 349 -1.13 9.47 2.21
CA LEU A 349 -1.37 8.36 3.14
C LEU A 349 -0.09 8.06 3.91
N ARG A 350 -0.16 8.02 5.24
CA ARG A 350 1.00 7.71 6.08
C ARG A 350 0.64 6.71 7.16
N SER A 351 1.20 5.50 7.08
CA SER A 351 0.96 4.46 8.07
C SER A 351 2.12 4.18 9.02
N ASP A 352 3.30 4.76 8.74
CA ASP A 352 4.51 4.68 9.57
C ASP A 352 4.85 3.24 10.04
N GLY A 353 4.59 2.23 9.20
CA GLY A 353 4.89 0.82 9.48
C GLY A 353 3.77 -0.17 9.10
N GLY A 354 2.53 0.29 9.01
CA GLY A 354 1.40 -0.55 8.59
C GLY A 354 1.29 -0.70 7.07
N ALA A 355 0.67 -1.78 6.59
CA ALA A 355 0.41 -1.94 5.16
C ALA A 355 -0.60 -0.88 4.66
N VAL A 356 -0.44 -0.44 3.41
CA VAL A 356 -1.40 0.42 2.70
C VAL A 356 -1.96 -0.40 1.55
N ASP A 357 -3.26 -0.68 1.61
CA ASP A 357 -3.98 -1.52 0.64
C ASP A 357 -5.12 -0.71 0.02
N ILE A 358 -5.14 -0.62 -1.31
CA ILE A 358 -6.07 0.22 -2.05
C ILE A 358 -6.64 -0.55 -3.23
N ASP A 359 -7.94 -0.85 -3.16
CA ASP A 359 -8.65 -1.59 -4.19
C ASP A 359 -9.85 -0.83 -4.75
N ALA A 360 -9.98 -0.85 -6.08
CA ALA A 360 -11.16 -0.36 -6.81
C ALA A 360 -11.76 -1.51 -7.66
N THR A 361 -12.76 -2.18 -7.11
CA THR A 361 -13.15 -3.55 -7.49
C THR A 361 -14.29 -3.67 -8.49
N GLY A 362 -15.10 -2.62 -8.70
CA GLY A 362 -16.24 -2.68 -9.61
C GLY A 362 -15.88 -2.37 -11.07
N ALA A 363 -16.84 -2.62 -11.97
CA ALA A 363 -16.61 -2.50 -13.40
C ALA A 363 -16.18 -1.10 -13.81
N GLY A 364 -14.98 -0.97 -14.38
CA GLY A 364 -14.40 0.29 -14.83
C GLY A 364 -13.91 1.21 -13.70
N ALA A 365 -13.94 0.76 -12.44
CA ALA A 365 -13.49 1.53 -11.29
C ALA A 365 -11.98 1.77 -11.35
N THR A 366 -11.55 3.02 -11.14
CA THR A 366 -10.15 3.44 -11.25
C THR A 366 -9.56 3.83 -9.89
N ILE A 367 -8.24 3.77 -9.78
CA ILE A 367 -7.48 4.42 -8.69
C ILE A 367 -6.76 5.64 -9.25
N ALA A 368 -6.86 6.78 -8.60
CA ALA A 368 -6.07 7.98 -8.87
C ALA A 368 -5.23 8.35 -7.64
N LEU A 369 -3.93 8.13 -7.71
CA LEU A 369 -2.96 8.49 -6.67
C LEU A 369 -2.34 9.85 -7.01
N ASN A 370 -2.88 10.91 -6.40
CA ASN A 370 -2.48 12.29 -6.66
C ASN A 370 -1.54 12.85 -5.57
N SER A 371 -1.31 12.10 -4.49
CA SER A 371 -0.40 12.45 -3.40
C SER A 371 0.30 11.20 -2.89
N GLY A 372 1.50 11.35 -2.32
CA GLY A 372 2.35 10.23 -1.96
C GLY A 372 1.85 9.31 -0.84
N ILE A 373 2.42 8.12 -0.79
CA ILE A 373 2.21 7.10 0.24
C ILE A 373 3.53 6.89 1.00
N ASN A 374 3.46 6.88 2.33
CA ASN A 374 4.57 6.45 3.19
C ASN A 374 4.10 5.34 4.13
N SER A 375 4.52 4.10 3.86
CA SER A 375 4.07 2.93 4.62
C SER A 375 5.06 2.44 5.67
N GLY A 376 6.25 3.04 5.76
CA GLY A 376 7.35 2.48 6.54
C GLY A 376 7.64 1.02 6.13
N ALA A 377 7.64 0.11 7.10
CA ALA A 377 7.88 -1.32 6.83
C ALA A 377 6.69 -2.06 6.19
N GLY A 378 5.51 -1.44 6.10
CA GLY A 378 4.32 -2.08 5.55
C GLY A 378 4.31 -2.12 4.04
N ASN A 379 3.70 -3.15 3.46
CA ASN A 379 3.53 -3.27 2.01
C ASN A 379 2.59 -2.19 1.47
N VAL A 380 2.71 -1.88 0.19
CA VAL A 380 1.79 -1.02 -0.56
C VAL A 380 1.21 -1.82 -1.72
N THR A 381 -0.11 -1.98 -1.76
CA THR A 381 -0.83 -2.70 -2.82
C THR A 381 -1.89 -1.80 -3.44
N LEU A 382 -1.87 -1.71 -4.77
CA LEU A 382 -2.88 -0.99 -5.55
C LEU A 382 -3.45 -1.92 -6.63
N ASP A 383 -4.73 -2.28 -6.54
CA ASP A 383 -5.39 -3.12 -7.55
C ASP A 383 -6.71 -2.48 -8.02
N SER A 384 -6.91 -2.39 -9.33
CA SER A 384 -8.16 -1.86 -9.87
C SER A 384 -8.63 -2.60 -11.10
N VAL A 385 -9.95 -2.58 -11.35
CA VAL A 385 -10.52 -3.15 -12.58
C VAL A 385 -10.26 -2.23 -13.78
N GLY A 386 -10.44 -0.92 -13.57
CA GLY A 386 -10.06 0.13 -14.51
C GLY A 386 -8.58 0.48 -14.39
N THR A 387 -8.16 1.61 -14.95
CA THR A 387 -6.76 2.03 -14.88
C THR A 387 -6.39 2.59 -13.50
N THR A 388 -5.25 2.18 -12.97
CA THR A 388 -4.57 2.88 -11.86
C THR A 388 -3.71 3.99 -12.45
N THR A 389 -3.89 5.23 -12.01
CA THR A 389 -3.08 6.39 -12.41
C THR A 389 -2.32 6.94 -11.21
N ILE A 390 -1.00 7.07 -11.33
CA ILE A 390 -0.14 7.70 -10.32
C ILE A 390 0.42 8.98 -10.91
N ALA A 391 0.06 10.12 -10.30
CA ALA A 391 0.58 11.42 -10.70
C ALA A 391 2.05 11.59 -10.26
N ALA A 392 2.73 12.62 -10.76
CA ALA A 392 4.10 12.94 -10.36
C ALA A 392 4.27 13.30 -8.87
N ALA A 393 3.17 13.64 -8.17
CA ALA A 393 3.17 13.85 -6.73
C ALA A 393 2.79 12.57 -5.94
N GLY A 394 2.45 11.49 -6.65
CA GLY A 394 1.99 10.21 -6.11
C GLY A 394 3.13 9.25 -5.73
N ASP A 395 4.27 9.78 -5.31
CA ASP A 395 5.44 8.96 -4.97
C ASP A 395 5.15 7.97 -3.85
N ILE A 396 5.73 6.78 -3.92
CA ILE A 396 5.54 5.72 -2.93
C ILE A 396 6.86 5.46 -2.22
N VAL A 397 6.84 5.56 -0.89
CA VAL A 397 8.00 5.33 -0.03
C VAL A 397 7.70 4.22 0.96
N THR A 398 8.52 3.18 0.94
CA THR A 398 8.56 2.12 1.94
C THR A 398 9.99 1.95 2.46
N SER A 399 10.17 1.33 3.63
CA SER A 399 11.47 0.88 4.09
C SER A 399 11.66 -0.59 3.69
N ALA A 400 10.92 -1.50 4.30
CA ALA A 400 11.03 -2.94 4.03
C ALA A 400 9.86 -3.51 3.21
N GLY A 401 8.74 -2.78 3.13
CA GLY A 401 7.52 -3.28 2.52
C GLY A 401 7.59 -3.35 0.99
N ASP A 402 6.99 -4.39 0.43
CA ASP A 402 6.87 -4.56 -1.01
C ASP A 402 5.87 -3.54 -1.59
N VAL A 403 6.11 -3.09 -2.82
CA VAL A 403 5.17 -2.28 -3.59
C VAL A 403 4.67 -3.11 -4.77
N THR A 404 3.36 -3.32 -4.85
CA THR A 404 2.74 -4.13 -5.91
C THR A 404 1.61 -3.39 -6.59
N PHE A 405 1.71 -3.27 -7.91
CA PHE A 405 0.67 -2.72 -8.76
C PHE A 405 -0.01 -3.84 -9.54
N GLY A 406 -1.32 -3.92 -9.38
CA GLY A 406 -2.15 -4.98 -9.93
C GLY A 406 -2.01 -6.28 -9.15
N GLY A 407 -3.10 -7.02 -9.04
CA GLY A 407 -3.14 -8.33 -8.38
C GLY A 407 -4.04 -9.26 -9.17
N THR A 408 -5.29 -9.36 -8.72
CA THR A 408 -6.32 -10.17 -9.40
C THR A 408 -7.10 -9.36 -10.42
N LEU A 409 -7.19 -8.04 -10.25
CA LEU A 409 -7.98 -7.17 -11.12
C LEU A 409 -7.20 -6.81 -12.39
N ALA A 410 -7.91 -6.52 -13.48
CA ALA A 410 -7.35 -6.48 -14.83
C ALA A 410 -6.74 -5.12 -15.23
N GLY A 411 -6.85 -4.10 -14.38
CA GLY A 411 -6.47 -2.72 -14.65
C GLY A 411 -5.02 -2.54 -15.08
N GLY A 412 -4.79 -1.67 -16.06
CA GLY A 412 -3.44 -1.21 -16.41
C GLY A 412 -2.92 -0.15 -15.42
N LEU A 413 -1.64 0.18 -15.54
CA LEU A 413 -0.99 1.24 -14.76
C LEU A 413 -0.53 2.37 -15.69
N ILE A 414 -0.82 3.61 -15.32
CA ILE A 414 -0.17 4.81 -15.83
C ILE A 414 0.54 5.48 -14.66
N THR A 415 1.84 5.74 -14.77
CA THR A 415 2.60 6.34 -13.66
C THR A 415 3.54 7.45 -14.11
N ALA A 416 3.65 8.48 -13.29
CA ALA A 416 4.73 9.47 -13.30
C ALA A 416 5.36 9.62 -11.89
N GLY A 417 4.93 8.81 -10.92
CA GLY A 417 5.41 8.86 -9.55
C GLY A 417 6.61 7.94 -9.33
N ASP A 418 7.54 8.39 -8.51
CA ASP A 418 8.72 7.64 -8.12
C ASP A 418 8.39 6.61 -7.04
N ILE A 419 9.18 5.53 -6.99
CA ILE A 419 9.04 4.47 -6.01
C ILE A 419 10.37 4.26 -5.31
N THR A 420 10.39 4.44 -3.99
CA THR A 420 11.56 4.18 -3.15
C THR A 420 11.23 3.15 -2.09
N THR A 421 11.91 2.01 -2.12
CA THR A 421 11.97 1.04 -1.03
C THR A 421 13.42 0.95 -0.53
N THR A 422 13.65 0.40 0.68
CA THR A 422 15.02 0.11 1.18
C THR A 422 15.41 -1.36 1.02
N SER A 423 14.42 -2.26 0.95
CA SER A 423 14.62 -3.69 0.66
C SER A 423 13.41 -4.40 0.06
N GLY A 424 12.24 -3.74 0.00
CA GLY A 424 11.02 -4.34 -0.54
C GLY A 424 11.09 -4.48 -2.07
N ASN A 425 10.49 -5.53 -2.60
CA ASN A 425 10.35 -5.72 -4.03
C ASN A 425 9.39 -4.67 -4.61
N VAL A 426 9.58 -4.33 -5.88
CA VAL A 426 8.64 -3.53 -6.66
C VAL A 426 8.15 -4.37 -7.82
N THR A 427 6.84 -4.65 -7.86
CA THR A 427 6.24 -5.54 -8.86
C THR A 427 5.14 -4.83 -9.63
N PHE A 428 5.28 -4.81 -10.94
CA PHE A 428 4.30 -4.32 -11.90
C PHE A 428 3.66 -5.53 -12.60
N ASN A 429 2.49 -5.98 -12.13
CA ASN A 429 1.84 -7.19 -12.65
C ASN A 429 1.07 -6.95 -13.96
N ARG A 430 0.89 -5.68 -14.35
CA ARG A 430 0.00 -5.25 -15.44
C ARG A 430 0.74 -4.35 -16.41
N ALA A 431 0.14 -4.14 -17.59
CA ALA A 431 0.71 -3.25 -18.60
C ALA A 431 0.92 -1.86 -18.00
N THR A 432 2.12 -1.32 -18.14
CA THR A 432 2.55 -0.07 -17.53
C THR A 432 2.89 0.95 -18.61
N VAL A 433 2.38 2.17 -18.45
CA VAL A 433 2.74 3.32 -19.29
C VAL A 433 3.35 4.41 -18.43
N LEU A 434 4.53 4.89 -18.82
CA LEU A 434 5.16 6.05 -18.19
C LEU A 434 4.57 7.33 -18.77
N SER A 435 3.88 8.08 -17.92
CA SER A 435 3.34 9.41 -18.24
C SER A 435 4.29 10.56 -17.87
N GLY A 436 5.37 10.25 -17.14
CA GLY A 436 6.47 11.13 -16.79
C GLY A 436 7.73 10.31 -16.57
N ASP A 437 8.84 10.98 -16.24
CA ASP A 437 10.07 10.30 -15.84
C ASP A 437 9.85 9.58 -14.51
N VAL A 438 10.38 8.37 -14.37
CA VAL A 438 10.19 7.53 -13.18
C VAL A 438 11.51 6.97 -12.69
N VAL A 439 11.69 7.03 -11.37
CA VAL A 439 12.76 6.36 -10.63
C VAL A 439 12.16 5.25 -9.78
N VAL A 440 12.70 4.03 -9.91
CA VAL A 440 12.42 2.91 -9.01
C VAL A 440 13.70 2.51 -8.30
N ASN A 441 13.76 2.75 -7.00
CA ASN A 441 14.93 2.50 -6.18
C ASN A 441 14.58 1.61 -4.99
N THR A 442 15.23 0.46 -4.86
CA THR A 442 14.98 -0.49 -3.77
C THR A 442 16.09 -0.52 -2.71
N GLY A 443 17.05 0.42 -2.75
CA GLY A 443 18.09 0.57 -1.72
C GLY A 443 19.40 -0.19 -2.02
N THR A 444 20.19 -0.50 -0.97
CA THR A 444 21.51 -1.17 -1.06
C THR A 444 21.49 -2.66 -0.67
N SER A 445 20.57 -3.10 0.18
CA SER A 445 20.36 -4.49 0.61
C SER A 445 19.21 -5.17 -0.15
N SER A 446 19.03 -4.75 -1.40
CA SER A 446 17.75 -4.32 -2.00
C SER A 446 16.76 -5.41 -2.39
N GLY A 447 15.58 -5.01 -2.91
CA GLY A 447 14.54 -5.87 -3.45
C GLY A 447 14.62 -6.03 -4.98
N ASN A 448 13.92 -7.02 -5.53
CA ASN A 448 13.82 -7.18 -6.98
C ASN A 448 12.90 -6.11 -7.58
N ILE A 449 13.14 -5.75 -8.85
CA ILE A 449 12.20 -4.95 -9.64
C ILE A 449 11.68 -5.81 -10.79
N LEU A 450 10.37 -6.04 -10.83
CA LEU A 450 9.74 -6.95 -11.79
C LEU A 450 8.67 -6.23 -12.62
N PHE A 451 8.88 -6.19 -13.93
CA PHE A 451 7.85 -5.82 -14.92
C PHE A 451 7.33 -7.09 -15.57
N GLN A 452 6.15 -7.53 -15.15
CA GLN A 452 5.59 -8.82 -15.58
C GLN A 452 4.92 -8.76 -16.95
N ASN A 453 4.62 -7.54 -17.43
CA ASN A 453 3.89 -7.26 -18.67
C ASN A 453 4.57 -6.12 -19.46
N THR A 454 3.89 -5.57 -20.47
CA THR A 454 4.43 -4.50 -21.32
C THR A 454 4.74 -3.23 -20.52
N LEU A 455 5.76 -2.52 -20.96
CA LEU A 455 6.20 -1.24 -20.39
C LEU A 455 6.50 -0.26 -21.53
N ASP A 456 5.74 0.83 -21.62
CA ASP A 456 5.88 1.79 -22.72
C ASP A 456 5.94 3.24 -22.21
N GLY A 457 6.42 4.15 -23.05
CA GLY A 457 6.21 5.58 -22.88
C GLY A 457 4.84 6.01 -23.41
N THR A 458 4.61 7.32 -23.44
CA THR A 458 3.43 7.90 -24.14
C THR A 458 3.75 8.31 -25.57
N VAL A 459 5.01 8.68 -25.82
CA VAL A 459 5.57 9.08 -27.11
C VAL A 459 7.00 8.56 -27.15
N ASP A 460 7.48 8.15 -28.33
CA ASP A 460 8.84 7.67 -28.51
C ASP A 460 9.87 8.65 -27.89
N TYR A 461 10.74 8.09 -27.06
CA TYR A 461 11.89 8.74 -26.46
C TYR A 461 11.59 9.85 -25.45
N ALA A 462 10.34 9.99 -25.01
CA ALA A 462 9.92 11.10 -24.15
C ALA A 462 10.19 10.86 -22.66
N GLN A 463 9.90 9.67 -22.12
CA GLN A 463 9.98 9.38 -20.69
C GLN A 463 11.21 8.54 -20.33
N ASN A 464 11.98 8.99 -19.35
CA ASN A 464 13.12 8.27 -18.83
C ASN A 464 12.69 7.29 -17.71
N LEU A 465 13.40 6.17 -17.60
CA LEU A 465 13.25 5.21 -16.52
C LEU A 465 14.60 4.95 -15.88
N THR A 466 14.71 5.17 -14.57
CA THR A 466 15.92 4.86 -13.79
C THR A 466 15.62 3.78 -12.75
N LEU A 467 16.39 2.71 -12.75
CA LEU A 467 16.19 1.56 -11.89
C LEU A 467 17.41 1.28 -11.00
N THR A 468 17.16 0.99 -9.73
CA THR A 468 18.18 0.59 -8.75
C THR A 468 17.66 -0.60 -7.94
N ALA A 469 18.17 -1.80 -8.23
CA ALA A 469 17.91 -3.04 -7.52
C ALA A 469 19.10 -3.49 -6.63
N GLY A 470 20.17 -2.70 -6.54
CA GLY A 470 21.36 -2.99 -5.72
C GLY A 470 21.87 -4.42 -5.86
N SER A 471 21.71 -5.25 -4.83
CA SER A 471 22.18 -6.65 -4.84
C SER A 471 21.21 -7.66 -5.48
N ARG A 472 20.04 -7.21 -5.91
CA ARG A 472 18.96 -8.03 -6.48
C ARG A 472 18.81 -7.83 -7.98
N SER A 473 17.84 -8.50 -8.57
CA SER A 473 17.65 -8.54 -10.01
C SER A 473 16.58 -7.58 -10.52
N ILE A 474 16.69 -7.26 -11.80
CA ILE A 474 15.66 -6.58 -12.58
C ILE A 474 15.18 -7.55 -13.66
N LEU A 475 13.87 -7.74 -13.74
CA LEU A 475 13.22 -8.58 -14.75
C LEU A 475 12.26 -7.76 -15.60
N PHE A 476 12.47 -7.77 -16.92
CA PHE A 476 11.48 -7.37 -17.92
C PHE A 476 10.93 -8.63 -18.59
N ASN A 477 9.78 -9.09 -18.11
CA ASN A 477 9.15 -10.28 -18.64
C ASN A 477 8.34 -10.00 -19.92
N GLY A 478 7.72 -8.81 -20.01
CA GLY A 478 7.03 -8.32 -21.20
C GLY A 478 7.93 -7.46 -22.10
N ALA A 479 7.39 -7.06 -23.25
CA ALA A 479 8.09 -6.14 -24.15
C ALA A 479 8.19 -4.73 -23.55
N VAL A 480 9.34 -4.10 -23.73
CA VAL A 480 9.59 -2.71 -23.32
C VAL A 480 9.71 -1.84 -24.57
N GLY A 481 8.93 -0.77 -24.63
CA GLY A 481 8.95 0.21 -25.70
C GLY A 481 8.44 -0.33 -27.05
N SER A 482 7.59 -1.36 -27.04
CA SER A 482 7.03 -1.93 -28.27
C SER A 482 6.00 -1.02 -28.94
N ASN A 483 5.34 -0.16 -28.16
CA ASN A 483 4.37 0.80 -28.67
C ASN A 483 4.98 2.20 -28.77
N ALA A 484 5.56 2.69 -27.67
CA ALA A 484 6.30 3.94 -27.62
C ALA A 484 7.60 3.69 -26.87
N ALA A 485 8.72 3.79 -27.58
CA ALA A 485 10.04 3.54 -27.02
C ALA A 485 10.32 4.48 -25.84
N LEU A 486 10.99 3.99 -24.81
CA LEU A 486 11.39 4.84 -23.69
C LEU A 486 12.43 5.87 -24.13
N GLY A 487 12.61 6.95 -23.35
CA GLY A 487 13.74 7.86 -23.45
C GLY A 487 15.04 7.16 -23.08
N THR A 488 15.66 7.57 -21.99
CA THR A 488 16.81 6.85 -21.43
C THR A 488 16.30 5.76 -20.46
N LEU A 489 16.73 4.52 -20.67
CA LEU A 489 16.63 3.46 -19.68
C LEU A 489 17.99 3.32 -18.97
N THR A 490 18.04 3.73 -17.70
CA THR A 490 19.22 3.61 -16.86
C THR A 490 19.00 2.55 -15.80
N ILE A 491 19.88 1.56 -15.74
CA ILE A 491 19.98 0.61 -14.64
C ILE A 491 21.26 0.96 -13.87
N ASN A 492 21.10 1.59 -12.70
CA ASN A 492 22.21 1.99 -11.86
C ASN A 492 22.89 0.77 -11.22
N SER A 493 22.09 -0.17 -10.71
CA SER A 493 22.59 -1.41 -10.12
C SER A 493 21.52 -2.49 -10.09
N ALA A 494 21.96 -3.72 -10.34
CA ALA A 494 21.20 -4.97 -10.28
C ALA A 494 22.19 -6.13 -10.23
N ALA A 495 23.07 -6.19 -9.22
CA ALA A 495 24.12 -7.20 -9.13
C ALA A 495 23.60 -8.64 -9.08
N GLY A 496 22.30 -8.84 -8.77
CA GLY A 496 21.62 -10.12 -8.88
C GLY A 496 21.24 -10.53 -10.31
N GLY A 497 21.39 -9.64 -11.29
CA GLY A 497 21.17 -9.86 -12.72
C GLY A 497 20.13 -8.92 -13.35
N VAL A 498 20.27 -8.68 -14.65
CA VAL A 498 19.27 -8.04 -15.50
C VAL A 498 18.81 -9.04 -16.54
N THR A 499 17.51 -9.33 -16.57
CA THR A 499 16.94 -10.23 -17.58
C THR A 499 15.85 -9.52 -18.36
N SER A 500 15.94 -9.58 -19.69
CA SER A 500 14.85 -9.18 -20.59
C SER A 500 14.41 -10.38 -21.42
N ASN A 501 13.17 -10.82 -21.24
CA ASN A 501 12.61 -11.98 -21.94
C ASN A 501 12.02 -11.64 -23.32
N SER A 502 11.95 -10.36 -23.67
CA SER A 502 11.30 -9.86 -24.87
C SER A 502 12.03 -8.62 -25.41
N THR A 503 11.44 -7.94 -26.40
CA THR A 503 12.02 -6.74 -27.00
C THR A 503 12.28 -5.66 -25.95
N LEU A 504 13.41 -4.97 -26.09
CA LEU A 504 13.82 -3.82 -25.27
C LEU A 504 14.13 -2.63 -26.16
N ALA A 505 13.25 -1.63 -26.19
CA ALA A 505 13.39 -0.42 -26.99
C ALA A 505 13.38 0.85 -26.13
N ALA A 506 14.45 1.62 -26.23
CA ALA A 506 14.60 2.94 -25.63
C ALA A 506 15.50 3.81 -26.51
N ASN A 507 15.57 5.12 -26.34
CA ASN A 507 16.54 5.94 -27.06
C ASN A 507 17.96 5.50 -26.71
N SER A 508 18.26 5.40 -25.43
CA SER A 508 19.54 4.94 -24.90
C SER A 508 19.30 3.96 -23.77
N ILE A 509 20.16 2.94 -23.70
CA ILE A 509 20.12 1.93 -22.64
C ILE A 509 21.50 1.90 -21.98
N SER A 510 21.54 2.14 -20.67
CA SER A 510 22.76 2.10 -19.88
C SER A 510 22.58 1.19 -18.67
N ILE A 511 23.29 0.08 -18.64
CA ILE A 511 23.37 -0.84 -17.50
C ILE A 511 24.74 -0.64 -16.86
N ILE A 512 24.79 0.03 -15.72
CA ILE A 512 26.04 0.47 -15.07
C ILE A 512 26.62 -0.65 -14.20
N ASP A 513 25.78 -1.38 -13.47
CA ASP A 513 26.17 -2.53 -12.64
C ASP A 513 25.08 -3.62 -12.70
N GLY A 514 25.08 -4.42 -13.77
CA GLY A 514 23.98 -5.32 -14.10
C GLY A 514 24.07 -6.75 -13.57
N GLY A 515 25.11 -7.12 -12.82
CA GLY A 515 25.38 -8.53 -12.51
C GLY A 515 25.43 -9.38 -13.80
N ALA A 516 24.74 -10.52 -13.82
CA ALA A 516 24.52 -11.27 -15.06
C ALA A 516 23.46 -10.58 -15.93
N VAL A 517 23.83 -10.12 -17.12
CA VAL A 517 22.94 -9.45 -18.08
C VAL A 517 22.56 -10.44 -19.18
N ASP A 518 21.28 -10.79 -19.24
CA ASP A 518 20.69 -11.71 -20.22
C ASP A 518 19.57 -11.02 -21.02
N LEU A 519 19.80 -10.82 -22.32
CA LEU A 519 18.92 -10.11 -23.24
C LEU A 519 18.40 -11.08 -24.30
N ASN A 520 17.28 -11.72 -24.01
CA ASN A 520 16.67 -12.75 -24.85
C ASN A 520 15.83 -12.19 -26.01
N GLY A 521 15.51 -10.90 -26.02
CA GLY A 521 14.77 -10.24 -27.10
C GLY A 521 15.54 -9.11 -27.76
N ALA A 522 15.03 -8.64 -28.91
CA ALA A 522 15.73 -7.65 -29.73
C ALA A 522 15.89 -6.33 -28.96
N VAL A 523 17.09 -5.77 -29.00
CA VAL A 523 17.42 -4.51 -28.33
C VAL A 523 17.57 -3.40 -29.36
N THR A 524 16.83 -2.31 -29.21
CA THR A 524 16.92 -1.12 -30.07
C THR A 524 17.23 0.10 -29.21
N ALA A 525 18.41 0.69 -29.41
CA ALA A 525 18.92 1.83 -28.66
C ALA A 525 19.64 2.83 -29.59
N PRO A 526 18.92 3.59 -30.44
CA PRO A 526 19.54 4.44 -31.46
C PRO A 526 20.55 5.45 -30.89
N GLY A 527 20.30 5.96 -29.69
CA GLY A 527 21.15 6.87 -28.92
C GLY A 527 22.33 6.21 -28.20
N GLY A 528 22.43 4.87 -28.18
CA GLY A 528 23.57 4.12 -27.66
C GLY A 528 23.20 3.04 -26.66
N PHE A 529 24.02 2.00 -26.60
CA PHE A 529 23.88 0.89 -25.67
C PHE A 529 25.17 0.72 -24.87
N SER A 530 25.09 0.69 -23.54
CA SER A 530 26.19 0.30 -22.67
C SER A 530 25.73 -0.70 -21.63
N SER A 531 26.54 -1.73 -21.38
CA SER A 531 26.28 -2.72 -20.35
C SER A 531 27.54 -3.12 -19.62
N ALA A 532 27.50 -3.11 -18.29
CA ALA A 532 28.56 -3.65 -17.45
C ALA A 532 28.02 -4.61 -16.39
N GLY A 533 28.87 -5.56 -15.98
CA GLY A 533 28.46 -6.61 -15.04
C GLY A 533 29.43 -7.81 -14.93
N THR A 534 28.87 -8.98 -14.59
CA THR A 534 29.61 -10.23 -14.44
C THR A 534 29.58 -11.07 -15.70
N THR A 535 28.42 -11.30 -16.33
CA THR A 535 28.30 -12.02 -17.60
C THR A 535 27.34 -11.30 -18.52
N PHE A 536 27.55 -11.44 -19.82
CA PHE A 536 26.67 -10.87 -20.83
C PHE A 536 26.20 -11.97 -21.78
N ASP A 537 24.91 -12.00 -22.10
CA ASP A 537 24.34 -12.87 -23.11
C ASP A 537 23.25 -12.12 -23.90
N ASN A 538 23.35 -12.13 -25.22
CA ASN A 538 22.28 -11.66 -26.11
C ASN A 538 21.86 -12.73 -27.15
N THR A 539 21.99 -14.01 -26.81
CA THR A 539 21.73 -15.13 -27.73
C THR A 539 20.35 -15.09 -28.38
N GLY A 540 19.36 -14.52 -27.70
CA GLY A 540 18.00 -14.47 -28.23
C GLY A 540 17.80 -13.57 -29.45
N ALA A 541 18.56 -12.47 -29.62
CA ALA A 541 18.27 -11.48 -30.65
C ALA A 541 19.36 -10.38 -30.85
N PRO A 542 19.32 -9.62 -31.95
CA PRO A 542 20.29 -8.55 -32.20
C PRO A 542 20.15 -7.34 -31.28
N ILE A 543 21.27 -6.61 -31.12
CA ILE A 543 21.35 -5.28 -30.50
C ILE A 543 21.68 -4.27 -31.59
N THR A 544 20.82 -3.25 -31.73
CA THR A 544 20.95 -2.23 -32.79
C THR A 544 21.01 -0.82 -32.21
N THR A 545 22.00 -0.05 -32.64
CA THR A 545 22.08 1.42 -32.43
C THR A 545 22.13 2.13 -33.80
N ASN A 546 22.09 3.46 -33.83
CA ASN A 546 22.11 4.23 -35.08
C ASN A 546 23.21 5.30 -35.06
N GLY A 547 24.45 4.89 -35.31
CA GLY A 547 25.63 5.75 -35.28
C GLY A 547 26.22 5.97 -33.88
N SER A 548 25.50 5.56 -32.82
CA SER A 548 25.98 5.57 -31.44
C SER A 548 26.71 4.28 -31.05
N ALA A 549 27.54 4.35 -30.02
CA ALA A 549 28.35 3.21 -29.59
C ALA A 549 27.52 2.06 -28.98
N ILE A 550 28.06 0.85 -29.09
CA ILE A 550 27.71 -0.33 -28.30
C ILE A 550 28.92 -0.64 -27.42
N THR A 551 28.76 -0.58 -26.09
CA THR A 551 29.81 -0.90 -25.12
C THR A 551 29.35 -2.05 -24.24
N ILE A 552 30.15 -3.10 -24.14
CA ILE A 552 29.92 -4.26 -23.28
C ILE A 552 31.16 -4.43 -22.42
N ASP A 553 31.08 -4.13 -21.13
CA ASP A 553 32.21 -4.17 -20.18
C ASP A 553 31.91 -5.14 -19.03
N HIS A 554 32.22 -6.42 -19.24
CA HIS A 554 31.90 -7.47 -18.27
C HIS A 554 33.15 -8.17 -17.76
N SER A 555 33.15 -8.48 -16.47
CA SER A 555 34.29 -9.13 -15.82
C SER A 555 34.40 -10.63 -16.10
N GLY A 556 33.32 -11.26 -16.59
CA GLY A 556 33.22 -12.69 -16.88
C GLY A 556 32.91 -12.96 -18.36
N ALA A 557 32.22 -14.07 -18.65
CA ALA A 557 31.95 -14.47 -20.02
C ALA A 557 30.99 -13.52 -20.75
N VAL A 558 31.34 -13.16 -21.98
CA VAL A 558 30.51 -12.38 -22.90
C VAL A 558 30.10 -13.27 -24.08
N THR A 559 28.80 -13.49 -24.23
CA THR A 559 28.20 -14.29 -25.31
C THR A 559 27.45 -13.37 -26.26
N ILE A 560 28.05 -13.12 -27.42
CA ILE A 560 27.42 -12.45 -28.55
C ILE A 560 26.73 -13.51 -29.40
N GLY A 561 25.52 -13.92 -29.01
CA GLY A 561 24.76 -14.91 -29.78
C GLY A 561 23.87 -14.28 -30.86
N GLY A 562 23.30 -13.10 -30.59
CA GLY A 562 22.64 -12.25 -31.57
C GLY A 562 23.59 -11.19 -32.15
N ALA A 563 23.29 -10.66 -33.34
CA ALA A 563 24.18 -9.69 -33.99
C ALA A 563 24.26 -8.35 -33.24
N LEU A 564 25.43 -7.73 -33.20
CA LEU A 564 25.62 -6.35 -32.74
C LEU A 564 25.74 -5.43 -33.96
N ILE A 565 24.89 -4.42 -34.07
CA ILE A 565 24.81 -3.55 -35.25
C ILE A 565 24.80 -2.09 -34.80
N SER A 566 25.92 -1.37 -34.96
CA SER A 566 25.99 0.03 -34.50
C SER A 566 25.67 1.07 -35.59
N ASN A 567 25.57 0.65 -36.85
CA ASN A 567 25.36 1.51 -38.01
C ASN A 567 26.31 2.72 -38.09
N GLY A 568 27.58 2.54 -37.69
CA GLY A 568 28.62 3.58 -37.77
C GLY A 568 29.22 3.99 -36.42
N GLY A 569 28.63 3.57 -35.29
CA GLY A 569 29.19 3.77 -33.96
C GLY A 569 30.30 2.76 -33.61
N ALA A 570 31.13 3.07 -32.62
CA ALA A 570 32.11 2.10 -32.12
C ALA A 570 31.42 0.91 -31.43
N ILE A 571 32.02 -0.28 -31.51
CA ILE A 571 31.62 -1.45 -30.74
C ILE A 571 32.81 -1.86 -29.89
N ASP A 572 32.74 -1.63 -28.58
CA ASP A 572 33.81 -1.97 -27.62
C ASP A 572 33.30 -3.10 -26.70
N ILE A 573 34.03 -4.22 -26.62
CA ILE A 573 33.65 -5.42 -25.87
C ILE A 573 34.83 -5.88 -25.00
N ASP A 574 34.62 -5.87 -23.69
CA ASP A 574 35.54 -6.34 -22.68
C ASP A 574 34.92 -7.54 -21.93
N GLY A 575 35.69 -8.62 -21.77
CA GLY A 575 35.22 -9.89 -21.20
C GLY A 575 36.35 -10.75 -20.63
N ALA A 576 36.02 -11.69 -19.73
CA ALA A 576 36.94 -12.77 -19.40
C ALA A 576 37.16 -13.68 -20.61
N SER A 577 36.08 -14.09 -21.26
CA SER A 577 36.06 -14.78 -22.55
C SER A 577 34.97 -14.17 -23.41
N ILE A 578 35.16 -14.19 -24.74
CA ILE A 578 34.20 -13.62 -25.68
C ILE A 578 33.80 -14.69 -26.70
N GLY A 579 32.55 -15.11 -26.68
CA GLY A 579 31.94 -15.98 -27.70
C GLY A 579 31.14 -15.17 -28.71
N ILE A 580 31.41 -15.31 -30.00
CA ILE A 580 30.85 -14.52 -31.09
C ILE A 580 30.16 -15.46 -32.08
N ALA A 581 28.91 -15.82 -31.80
CA ALA A 581 28.07 -16.56 -32.72
C ALA A 581 27.25 -15.63 -33.63
N GLY A 582 26.77 -14.52 -33.09
CA GLY A 582 26.19 -13.40 -33.83
C GLY A 582 27.28 -12.55 -34.49
N GLY A 583 27.00 -11.96 -35.65
CA GLY A 583 27.93 -11.04 -36.30
C GLY A 583 28.07 -9.71 -35.55
N ILE A 584 29.24 -9.10 -35.62
CA ILE A 584 29.51 -7.74 -35.12
C ILE A 584 29.68 -6.82 -36.33
N ASN A 585 28.84 -5.81 -36.47
CA ASN A 585 28.88 -4.85 -37.56
C ASN A 585 28.88 -3.41 -37.06
N ALA A 586 30.07 -2.81 -37.05
CA ALA A 586 30.26 -1.42 -36.68
C ALA A 586 30.05 -0.42 -37.84
N GLY A 587 29.84 -0.89 -39.08
CA GLY A 587 29.81 -0.05 -40.27
C GLY A 587 31.09 0.77 -40.43
N THR A 588 30.99 2.10 -40.36
CA THR A 588 32.14 3.01 -40.36
C THR A 588 32.83 3.17 -39.00
N GLY A 589 32.33 2.53 -37.94
CA GLY A 589 32.91 2.59 -36.60
C GLY A 589 34.05 1.58 -36.40
N ARG A 590 34.76 1.74 -35.29
CA ARG A 590 35.77 0.79 -34.81
C ARG A 590 35.10 -0.38 -34.07
N VAL A 591 35.68 -1.58 -34.18
CA VAL A 591 35.43 -2.69 -33.23
C VAL A 591 36.65 -2.86 -32.34
N SER A 592 36.48 -2.88 -31.02
CA SER A 592 37.52 -3.23 -30.04
C SER A 592 37.08 -4.45 -29.25
N LEU A 593 37.93 -5.49 -29.21
CA LEU A 593 37.69 -6.71 -28.44
C LEU A 593 38.83 -6.89 -27.44
N TYR A 594 38.51 -6.89 -26.15
CA TYR A 594 39.46 -7.16 -25.07
C TYR A 594 39.02 -8.38 -24.26
N SER A 595 39.83 -9.43 -24.32
CA SER A 595 39.62 -10.67 -23.58
C SER A 595 40.88 -11.02 -22.78
N VAL A 596 40.70 -11.47 -21.53
CA VAL A 596 41.80 -12.05 -20.75
C VAL A 596 41.86 -13.59 -20.89
N GLN A 597 41.03 -14.16 -21.77
CA GLN A 597 41.05 -15.55 -22.17
C GLN A 597 40.80 -15.65 -23.68
N ASN A 598 39.88 -16.54 -24.10
CA ASN A 598 39.68 -16.88 -25.49
C ASN A 598 38.64 -15.94 -26.14
N ILE A 599 38.83 -15.69 -27.43
CA ILE A 599 37.81 -15.19 -28.33
C ILE A 599 37.44 -16.30 -29.30
N GLU A 600 36.18 -16.72 -29.33
CA GLU A 600 35.72 -17.88 -30.11
C GLU A 600 34.44 -17.55 -30.85
N GLY A 601 34.08 -18.37 -31.85
CA GLY A 601 32.74 -18.38 -32.45
C GLY A 601 32.76 -18.05 -33.95
N PRO A 602 31.71 -18.47 -34.70
CA PRO A 602 31.70 -18.39 -36.17
C PRO A 602 31.37 -17.00 -36.73
N GLY A 603 31.02 -16.03 -35.89
CA GLY A 603 30.50 -14.74 -36.32
C GLY A 603 31.49 -13.92 -37.14
N THR A 604 30.95 -13.09 -38.04
CA THR A 604 31.73 -12.12 -38.82
C THR A 604 31.87 -10.81 -38.04
N ILE A 605 33.08 -10.28 -37.96
CA ILE A 605 33.44 -9.04 -37.27
C ILE A 605 33.83 -8.02 -38.35
N SER A 606 33.01 -6.98 -38.52
CA SER A 606 33.18 -5.94 -39.55
C SER A 606 33.15 -4.54 -38.96
N GLY A 607 34.05 -3.67 -39.43
CA GLY A 607 34.13 -2.25 -39.05
C GLY A 607 35.13 -1.49 -39.91
N GLN A 608 35.24 -0.18 -39.71
CA GLN A 608 36.29 0.62 -40.34
C GLN A 608 37.67 0.22 -39.81
N SER A 609 37.78 -0.08 -38.53
CA SER A 609 38.98 -0.67 -37.94
C SER A 609 38.59 -1.71 -36.90
N VAL A 610 39.46 -2.68 -36.69
CA VAL A 610 39.24 -3.76 -35.71
C VAL A 610 40.51 -3.94 -34.90
N ASP A 611 40.39 -3.74 -33.59
CA ASP A 611 41.45 -3.90 -32.61
C ASP A 611 41.13 -5.10 -31.71
N VAL A 612 42.03 -6.08 -31.64
CA VAL A 612 41.82 -7.32 -30.86
C VAL A 612 42.94 -7.49 -29.83
N ASN A 613 42.55 -7.79 -28.60
CA ASN A 613 43.45 -8.14 -27.51
C ASN A 613 42.91 -9.38 -26.79
N ALA A 614 43.63 -10.49 -26.85
CA ALA A 614 43.16 -11.78 -26.31
C ALA A 614 44.34 -12.66 -25.85
N TYR A 615 44.04 -13.75 -25.14
CA TYR A 615 45.06 -14.79 -24.88
C TYR A 615 45.12 -15.77 -26.06
N MET A 616 43.95 -16.24 -26.52
CA MET A 616 43.82 -17.14 -27.69
C MET A 616 42.62 -16.74 -28.54
N ILE A 617 42.62 -17.15 -29.81
CA ILE A 617 41.50 -16.90 -30.73
C ILE A 617 41.15 -18.14 -31.55
N GLY A 618 39.88 -18.47 -31.66
CA GLY A 618 39.31 -19.45 -32.60
C GLY A 618 39.84 -20.89 -32.46
N MET A 619 40.30 -21.29 -31.27
CA MET A 619 40.79 -22.65 -30.99
C MET A 619 39.72 -23.71 -31.19
N SER A 620 38.49 -23.39 -30.82
CA SER A 620 37.34 -24.26 -30.99
C SER A 620 36.58 -23.91 -32.26
N VAL A 621 36.27 -22.61 -32.45
CA VAL A 621 35.51 -22.13 -33.60
C VAL A 621 36.04 -20.79 -34.06
N ARG A 622 36.40 -20.72 -35.35
CA ARG A 622 37.09 -19.57 -35.95
C ARG A 622 36.14 -18.38 -36.18
N PRO A 623 36.45 -17.18 -35.64
CA PRO A 623 35.78 -15.96 -36.06
C PRO A 623 36.23 -15.53 -37.46
N THR A 624 35.41 -14.74 -38.15
CA THR A 624 35.75 -14.20 -39.47
C THR A 624 35.92 -12.69 -39.41
N PHE A 625 37.06 -12.15 -39.83
CA PHE A 625 37.27 -10.70 -39.91
C PHE A 625 36.91 -10.18 -41.31
N ASP A 626 36.07 -9.14 -41.38
CA ASP A 626 35.75 -8.36 -42.59
C ASP A 626 36.19 -6.90 -42.40
N VAL A 627 37.48 -6.66 -42.58
CA VAL A 627 38.11 -5.35 -42.41
C VAL A 627 39.27 -5.25 -43.40
N GLU A 628 39.64 -4.04 -43.81
CA GLU A 628 40.89 -3.85 -44.56
C GLU A 628 42.08 -4.16 -43.65
N GLY A 629 43.02 -4.99 -44.11
CA GLY A 629 44.14 -5.43 -43.29
C GLY A 629 44.98 -4.31 -42.67
N SER A 630 45.10 -3.17 -43.35
CA SER A 630 45.80 -1.98 -42.82
C SER A 630 45.10 -1.33 -41.62
N GLN A 631 43.83 -1.64 -41.40
CA GLN A 631 42.99 -1.13 -40.30
C GLN A 631 42.69 -2.19 -39.24
N PHE A 632 43.33 -3.37 -39.35
CA PHE A 632 43.28 -4.43 -38.36
C PHE A 632 44.51 -4.38 -37.47
N MET A 633 44.32 -4.45 -36.16
CA MET A 633 45.39 -4.65 -35.19
C MET A 633 45.03 -5.80 -34.26
N MET A 634 46.03 -6.60 -33.91
CA MET A 634 45.85 -7.69 -32.96
C MET A 634 47.04 -7.79 -32.02
N THR A 635 46.79 -7.94 -30.73
CA THR A 635 47.80 -8.24 -29.70
C THR A 635 47.39 -9.49 -28.95
N LEU A 636 48.30 -10.46 -28.82
CA LEU A 636 48.06 -11.63 -27.98
C LEU A 636 48.93 -11.58 -26.72
N ARG A 637 48.30 -11.72 -25.56
CA ARG A 637 48.94 -11.53 -24.25
C ARG A 637 48.90 -12.83 -23.46
N GLY A 638 49.99 -13.58 -23.45
CA GLY A 638 50.11 -14.79 -22.63
C GLY A 638 50.73 -14.51 -21.27
N THR A 639 50.50 -15.41 -20.33
CA THR A 639 51.39 -15.63 -19.18
C THR A 639 52.48 -16.62 -19.56
N ASP A 640 53.73 -16.30 -19.22
CA ASP A 640 54.92 -17.05 -19.61
C ASP A 640 54.80 -18.56 -19.30
N GLY A 641 54.79 -19.41 -20.34
CA GLY A 641 55.00 -20.87 -20.21
C GLY A 641 53.94 -21.80 -20.81
N MET A 642 52.76 -21.30 -21.24
CA MET A 642 51.79 -22.11 -22.00
C MET A 642 51.73 -21.63 -23.44
N GLY A 643 52.20 -22.45 -24.39
CA GLY A 643 52.27 -22.09 -25.81
C GLY A 643 50.95 -21.50 -26.32
N MET A 644 51.04 -20.36 -26.99
CA MET A 644 49.87 -19.63 -27.50
C MET A 644 49.62 -19.96 -28.96
N SER A 645 48.35 -20.01 -29.37
CA SER A 645 47.96 -20.24 -30.76
C SER A 645 46.62 -19.54 -31.08
N GLY A 646 46.33 -19.39 -32.37
CA GLY A 646 45.02 -18.94 -32.82
C GLY A 646 44.67 -19.39 -34.23
N PHE A 647 43.37 -19.37 -34.52
CA PHE A 647 42.80 -19.57 -35.85
C PHE A 647 41.74 -18.51 -36.10
N TYR A 648 41.74 -17.92 -37.30
CA TYR A 648 40.66 -17.03 -37.71
C TYR A 648 40.52 -17.04 -39.23
N ASN A 649 39.33 -16.70 -39.69
CA ASN A 649 39.04 -16.55 -41.11
C ASN A 649 39.17 -15.09 -41.52
N TRP A 650 39.45 -14.87 -42.81
CA TRP A 650 39.48 -13.55 -43.41
C TRP A 650 38.48 -13.48 -44.56
N THR A 651 37.73 -12.39 -44.64
CA THR A 651 36.73 -12.22 -45.69
C THR A 651 37.38 -12.15 -47.06
N THR A 652 36.84 -12.90 -48.02
CA THR A 652 37.40 -12.97 -49.38
C THR A 652 37.36 -11.60 -50.05
N GLY A 653 38.49 -11.18 -50.65
CA GLY A 653 38.62 -9.90 -51.36
C GLY A 653 39.14 -8.74 -50.52
N ARG A 654 39.28 -8.89 -49.20
CA ARG A 654 39.97 -7.92 -48.33
C ARG A 654 41.47 -8.13 -48.35
N ALA A 655 42.24 -7.04 -48.27
CA ALA A 655 43.68 -7.12 -48.08
C ALA A 655 44.01 -7.75 -46.72
N LEU A 656 45.05 -8.59 -46.68
CA LEU A 656 45.57 -9.17 -45.44
C LEU A 656 46.30 -8.11 -44.60
N PRO A 657 46.37 -8.27 -43.27
CA PRO A 657 47.06 -7.33 -42.38
C PRO A 657 48.58 -7.26 -42.66
N PRO A 658 49.18 -6.05 -42.68
CA PRO A 658 50.63 -5.87 -42.82
C PRO A 658 51.44 -6.48 -41.67
N GLU A 659 52.73 -6.74 -41.94
CA GLU A 659 53.71 -7.17 -40.93
C GLU A 659 53.86 -6.09 -39.84
N GLY A 660 53.60 -6.46 -38.58
CA GLY A 660 53.62 -5.54 -37.43
C GLY A 660 52.24 -5.13 -36.90
N ASN A 661 51.17 -5.29 -37.69
CA ASN A 661 49.80 -5.07 -37.22
C ASN A 661 49.29 -6.21 -36.32
N ILE A 662 49.91 -7.38 -36.43
CA ILE A 662 49.70 -8.51 -35.54
C ILE A 662 50.92 -8.62 -34.63
N SER A 663 50.74 -8.23 -33.37
CA SER A 663 51.70 -8.46 -32.29
C SER A 663 51.33 -9.75 -31.57
N ALA A 664 51.79 -10.85 -32.14
CA ALA A 664 51.77 -12.17 -31.52
C ALA A 664 53.23 -12.64 -31.45
N PRO A 665 53.76 -13.06 -30.29
CA PRO A 665 55.11 -13.58 -30.26
C PRO A 665 55.11 -14.96 -30.94
N GLY A 666 55.60 -15.07 -32.18
CA GLY A 666 55.51 -16.29 -32.99
C GLY A 666 55.46 -16.06 -34.51
N ALA A 667 55.45 -17.14 -35.30
CA ALA A 667 55.25 -17.08 -36.77
C ALA A 667 53.76 -16.96 -37.09
N VAL A 668 53.34 -15.98 -37.89
CA VAL A 668 51.91 -15.71 -38.19
C VAL A 668 51.51 -16.24 -39.57
N THR A 669 50.48 -17.08 -39.66
CA THR A 669 49.85 -17.45 -40.94
C THR A 669 48.50 -16.76 -41.07
N VAL A 670 48.28 -16.05 -42.18
CA VAL A 670 46.97 -15.46 -42.51
C VAL A 670 46.53 -15.97 -43.88
N GLY A 671 45.50 -16.81 -43.91
CA GLY A 671 45.09 -17.48 -45.15
C GLY A 671 46.20 -18.39 -45.70
N SER A 672 46.63 -18.15 -46.95
CA SER A 672 47.68 -18.93 -47.62
C SER A 672 49.10 -18.35 -47.50
N TYR A 673 49.28 -17.27 -46.73
CA TYR A 673 50.56 -16.57 -46.58
C TYR A 673 51.11 -16.79 -45.18
N THR A 674 52.29 -17.41 -45.09
CA THR A 674 53.01 -17.61 -43.84
C THR A 674 54.11 -16.57 -43.69
N TYR A 675 54.13 -15.88 -42.56
CA TYR A 675 55.16 -14.90 -42.22
C TYR A 675 56.19 -15.53 -41.27
N GLY A 676 57.42 -15.68 -41.78
CA GLY A 676 58.67 -15.99 -41.04
C GLY A 676 58.77 -17.36 -40.36
N ILE A 677 59.31 -18.39 -41.05
CA ILE A 677 59.47 -19.75 -40.51
C ILE A 677 60.90 -20.33 -40.52
N ALA A 678 61.95 -19.49 -40.52
CA ALA A 678 63.32 -20.01 -40.63
C ALA A 678 63.76 -20.97 -39.49
N GLU A 679 63.01 -21.06 -38.38
CA GLU A 679 63.38 -21.83 -37.19
C GLU A 679 62.55 -23.11 -36.95
N ILE A 680 61.35 -23.26 -37.55
CA ILE A 680 60.48 -24.44 -37.34
C ILE A 680 60.88 -25.61 -38.25
N GLU A 681 61.40 -25.33 -39.46
CA GLU A 681 61.97 -26.36 -40.33
C GLU A 681 63.25 -26.98 -39.74
N ALA A 682 63.96 -26.27 -38.85
CA ALA A 682 65.15 -26.78 -38.18
C ALA A 682 64.83 -27.74 -37.02
N ALA A 683 63.70 -27.55 -36.33
CA ALA A 683 63.29 -28.39 -35.19
C ALA A 683 62.79 -29.78 -35.62
N THR A 684 62.20 -29.89 -36.81
CA THR A 684 61.67 -31.15 -37.36
C THR A 684 62.79 -32.12 -37.78
N ALA A 685 64.01 -31.61 -38.02
CA ALA A 685 65.15 -32.42 -38.45
C ALA A 685 65.92 -33.11 -37.30
N ALA A 686 65.64 -32.79 -36.02
CA ALA A 686 66.47 -33.22 -34.88
C ALA A 686 65.84 -34.28 -33.95
N ALA A 687 64.55 -34.61 -34.08
CA ALA A 687 63.85 -35.50 -33.15
C ALA A 687 63.54 -36.88 -33.77
N ALA A 688 64.53 -37.76 -33.81
CA ALA A 688 64.34 -39.16 -34.18
C ALA A 688 65.14 -40.08 -33.24
N THR A 689 64.51 -40.56 -32.15
CA THR A 689 64.67 -41.93 -31.57
C THR A 689 63.91 -42.12 -30.25
N ALA A 690 62.66 -42.64 -30.29
CA ALA A 690 62.07 -43.65 -29.37
C ALA A 690 60.53 -43.76 -29.56
N SER A 691 60.01 -45.00 -29.64
CA SER A 691 58.77 -45.34 -30.37
C SER A 691 57.43 -45.20 -29.62
N SER A 692 57.40 -44.85 -28.33
CA SER A 692 56.13 -44.66 -27.58
C SER A 692 55.83 -43.19 -27.25
N GLN A 693 56.87 -42.35 -27.20
CA GLN A 693 56.74 -40.90 -27.14
C GLN A 693 56.42 -40.30 -28.51
N LEU A 694 56.61 -41.06 -29.59
CA LEU A 694 56.37 -40.62 -30.96
C LEU A 694 54.88 -40.34 -31.23
N THR A 695 53.92 -41.11 -30.70
CA THR A 695 52.50 -40.86 -30.97
C THR A 695 51.95 -39.65 -30.18
N LEU A 696 52.45 -39.43 -28.96
CA LEU A 696 52.14 -38.22 -28.18
C LEU A 696 52.84 -36.99 -28.75
N LEU A 697 54.06 -37.13 -29.25
CA LEU A 697 54.81 -36.09 -29.97
C LEU A 697 54.21 -35.84 -31.35
N GLU A 698 53.74 -36.85 -32.08
CA GLU A 698 53.04 -36.73 -33.37
C GLU A 698 51.69 -36.05 -33.19
N ASN A 699 50.96 -36.34 -32.11
CA ASN A 699 49.72 -35.64 -31.77
C ASN A 699 49.98 -34.20 -31.31
N ALA A 700 51.02 -33.96 -30.50
CA ALA A 700 51.43 -32.62 -30.08
C ALA A 700 51.98 -31.79 -31.24
N VAL A 701 52.72 -32.41 -32.16
CA VAL A 701 53.21 -31.82 -33.41
C VAL A 701 52.06 -31.67 -34.41
N GLN A 702 51.07 -32.56 -34.47
CA GLN A 702 49.86 -32.37 -35.28
C GLN A 702 49.02 -31.18 -34.79
N ALA A 703 48.84 -31.06 -33.49
CA ALA A 703 48.19 -29.89 -32.89
C ALA A 703 49.04 -28.62 -33.14
N ALA A 704 50.37 -28.73 -33.03
CA ALA A 704 51.33 -27.67 -33.31
C ALA A 704 51.57 -27.39 -34.82
N THR A 705 50.99 -28.18 -35.74
CA THR A 705 51.09 -27.95 -37.19
C THR A 705 49.75 -27.54 -37.79
N GLN A 706 48.65 -27.69 -37.05
CA GLN A 706 47.35 -27.19 -37.47
C GLN A 706 47.17 -25.70 -37.16
N ALA A 707 47.65 -25.18 -36.01
CA ALA A 707 47.45 -23.76 -35.73
C ALA A 707 48.21 -22.83 -36.68
N GLU A 708 47.56 -21.72 -37.01
CA GLU A 708 48.06 -20.77 -38.00
C GLU A 708 49.26 -19.97 -37.44
N PHE A 709 49.46 -19.95 -36.11
CA PHE A 709 50.63 -19.36 -35.46
C PHE A 709 50.89 -19.92 -34.05
N PHE A 710 52.15 -19.90 -33.59
CA PHE A 710 52.58 -20.48 -32.31
C PHE A 710 53.63 -19.67 -31.56
N GLN A 711 53.60 -19.76 -30.22
CA GLN A 711 54.70 -19.34 -29.34
C GLN A 711 55.38 -20.56 -28.68
N GLY A 712 56.65 -20.81 -29.07
CA GLY A 712 57.58 -21.76 -28.42
C GLY A 712 57.43 -23.23 -28.87
N PRO A 713 58.54 -24.01 -28.92
CA PRO A 713 58.45 -25.46 -29.11
C PRO A 713 57.61 -26.06 -27.98
N PRO A 714 56.82 -27.12 -28.24
CA PRO A 714 55.98 -27.73 -27.21
C PRO A 714 56.88 -28.30 -26.11
N THR A 715 57.05 -27.62 -24.98
CA THR A 715 57.83 -28.18 -23.88
C THR A 715 57.21 -27.88 -22.52
N LEU A 716 56.37 -28.82 -22.07
CA LEU A 716 56.72 -29.67 -20.92
C LEU A 716 55.94 -30.99 -21.04
N ILE A 717 56.53 -31.98 -21.74
CA ILE A 717 56.13 -33.38 -21.54
C ILE A 717 56.75 -33.79 -20.20
N GLY A 718 55.92 -33.84 -19.15
CA GLY A 718 56.29 -34.56 -17.94
C GLY A 718 56.40 -36.04 -18.30
N ILE A 719 57.61 -36.51 -18.59
CA ILE A 719 57.87 -37.94 -18.67
C ILE A 719 57.92 -38.42 -17.22
N GLY A 720 56.76 -38.80 -16.68
CA GLY A 720 56.73 -39.71 -15.55
C GLY A 720 57.34 -41.03 -16.03
N LEU A 721 58.54 -41.34 -15.60
CA LEU A 721 59.02 -42.72 -15.64
C LEU A 721 58.19 -43.47 -14.58
N GLU A 722 57.08 -44.07 -15.00
CA GLU A 722 56.58 -45.25 -14.30
C GLU A 722 57.56 -46.40 -14.59
N GLU A 723 58.61 -46.51 -13.77
CA GLU A 723 59.17 -47.82 -13.41
C GLU A 723 58.40 -48.31 -12.19
N GLU A 724 57.21 -48.89 -12.40
CA GLU A 724 56.74 -49.98 -11.53
C GLU A 724 57.04 -51.29 -12.26
N ASP A 725 58.28 -51.79 -12.21
CA ASP A 725 58.57 -53.24 -12.29
C ASP A 725 60.05 -53.64 -12.06
N GLU A 726 60.74 -53.01 -11.09
CA GLU A 726 61.91 -53.63 -10.43
C GLU A 726 61.67 -53.88 -8.92
N LEU A 727 60.43 -54.14 -8.51
CA LEU A 727 60.12 -54.45 -7.10
C LEU A 727 59.07 -55.57 -6.90
N THR A 728 58.96 -56.52 -7.83
CA THR A 728 58.07 -57.70 -7.67
C THR A 728 58.73 -59.06 -7.93
N THR A 729 60.06 -59.12 -8.13
CA THR A 729 60.83 -60.38 -8.21
C THR A 729 61.89 -60.53 -7.13
N PHE A 730 61.59 -60.21 -5.88
CA PHE A 730 62.31 -60.74 -4.73
C PHE A 730 61.55 -60.48 -3.42
N LEU A 731 60.48 -61.23 -3.11
CA LEU A 731 60.10 -61.62 -1.73
C LEU A 731 58.77 -62.41 -1.70
N TRP A 732 58.73 -63.58 -2.33
CA TRP A 732 57.86 -64.67 -1.87
C TRP A 732 58.74 -65.89 -1.59
N GLY A 733 59.37 -65.86 -0.43
CA GLY A 733 60.26 -66.89 0.06
C GLY A 733 60.31 -66.91 1.59
N LEU A 734 59.24 -67.44 2.20
CA LEU A 734 59.21 -68.04 3.54
C LEU A 734 59.25 -67.07 4.77
N PRO A 735 58.85 -67.51 6.00
CA PRO A 735 57.64 -66.99 6.63
C PRO A 735 57.83 -66.52 8.10
N THR A 736 56.71 -66.13 8.72
CA THR A 736 56.38 -66.20 10.16
C THR A 736 56.80 -65.09 11.14
N LEU A 737 55.80 -64.77 11.99
CA LEU A 737 55.87 -64.45 13.45
C LEU A 737 56.59 -63.13 13.80
N ALA A 738 56.19 -62.33 14.78
CA ALA A 738 55.12 -62.30 15.77
C ALA A 738 55.22 -60.92 16.47
N ASP A 739 54.21 -60.59 17.26
CA ASP A 739 54.23 -59.61 18.36
C ASP A 739 54.13 -58.10 18.05
N GLU A 740 52.93 -57.58 18.30
CA GLU A 740 52.62 -56.27 18.95
C GLU A 740 53.57 -55.95 20.15
N PRO A 741 53.68 -54.70 20.67
CA PRO A 741 52.97 -53.45 20.35
C PRO A 741 53.86 -52.18 20.23
N GLY A 742 53.33 -51.12 19.60
CA GLY A 742 53.70 -49.73 19.94
C GLY A 742 54.46 -48.90 18.90
N ILE A 743 53.79 -48.50 17.81
CA ILE A 743 54.10 -47.27 17.05
C ILE A 743 52.77 -46.68 16.56
N LEU A 744 52.39 -45.51 17.09
CA LEU A 744 51.45 -44.59 16.45
C LEU A 744 52.08 -43.20 16.50
N LEU A 745 52.74 -42.80 15.42
CA LEU A 745 53.03 -41.42 14.99
C LEU A 745 53.32 -41.54 13.48
N GLU A 746 52.33 -41.21 12.66
CA GLU A 746 52.24 -39.94 11.91
C GLU A 746 53.16 -39.92 10.68
N GLU A 747 52.58 -40.06 9.49
CA GLU A 747 52.78 -39.19 8.33
C GLU A 747 52.06 -39.79 7.12
N ASP A 748 50.89 -39.24 6.79
CA ASP A 748 50.32 -39.45 5.47
C ASP A 748 49.66 -38.14 5.02
N ARG A 749 50.46 -37.35 4.28
CA ARG A 749 50.04 -36.51 3.14
C ARG A 749 51.28 -35.86 2.53
N PRO A 750 51.70 -36.27 1.31
CA PRO A 750 52.94 -35.79 0.72
C PRO A 750 52.84 -34.31 0.35
N GLN A 751 53.68 -33.52 1.01
CA GLN A 751 53.99 -32.14 0.69
C GLN A 751 54.65 -32.09 -0.69
N ARG A 752 54.04 -31.37 -1.64
CA ARG A 752 54.75 -30.93 -2.85
C ARG A 752 55.76 -29.85 -2.44
N ILE A 753 57.02 -30.25 -2.38
CA ILE A 753 58.17 -29.35 -2.21
C ILE A 753 58.30 -28.53 -3.50
N ASN A 754 58.06 -27.21 -3.39
CA ASN A 754 58.47 -26.24 -4.40
C ASN A 754 59.99 -26.09 -4.36
N LEU A 755 60.69 -26.57 -5.39
CA LEU A 755 62.08 -26.20 -5.63
C LEU A 755 62.13 -25.22 -6.81
N VAL A 756 62.33 -23.95 -6.46
CA VAL A 756 62.65 -22.86 -7.37
C VAL A 756 64.07 -23.07 -7.90
N TYR A 757 64.26 -23.03 -9.22
CA TYR A 757 65.56 -22.74 -9.82
C TYR A 757 65.41 -21.62 -10.86
N LEU A 758 65.98 -20.47 -10.51
CA LEU A 758 66.33 -19.38 -11.42
C LEU A 758 67.58 -19.77 -12.22
N VAL A 759 67.54 -19.67 -13.54
CA VAL A 759 68.69 -19.30 -14.37
C VAL A 759 68.16 -18.41 -15.51
N GLN A 760 68.90 -17.32 -15.76
CA GLN A 760 68.56 -16.12 -16.55
C GLN A 760 68.02 -16.34 -17.96
#